data_AF-A0A7S4QWA0-F1
#
_entry.id   AF-A0A7S4QWA0-F1
#
_cell.length_a   1.000
_cell.length_b   1.000
_cell.length_c   1.000
_cell.angle_alpha   90.00
_cell.angle_beta   90.00
_cell.angle_gamma   90.00
#
_symmetry.space_group_name_H-M   'P 1'
#
loop_
_entity.id
_entity.type
_entity.pdbx_description
1 polymer ?
#
loop_
_entity_poly.entity_id
_entity_poly.type
_entity_poly.pdbx_seq_one_letter_code
_entity_poly.pdbx_strand_id
1 'polypeptide(L)'
;MDHYGGGGANMRAVGAHFMMAMPEVLCTQGGPGDIQNNKRLEECLAAIEQEVGHLKSMREMQQVPGTNQAPRQLADRLHALEQELWHLQAARMQEEARYRPPIPVRPDSARHRLPPLSHRSSTPNSARLAALPQPAFVPVPYPVSSTVPSTMVSPRAKEHEELLHAHRQLIESMEKQQQRHTELLQSHTDLMKAHMDLLKRHMGGEEEAKERAPHPSLGVVRLDYDYPPAGGDTDCPASFGYDVYYRAVPGLTFELCQAGHFGEAVERRFAEAIKYLEQRGVCAITGDCGFMMAFQVLARKIATKPVFMSSMVQCPAIAASLQPSDQILILTANGKSLRPQKQILLNSCGFDVNEDRFIIKGCQDVPGFDAVAKGEKVPLDIVQPGIINLTMRFLQENTNIKAILLECTELPPYADALRAHTGLPVWDAITGADFYVSACRDAARFGLNEWQEAWDREQEDYKFGMNLIETDKKLLQNLKQKGEGEAKPLKTARERAAEVRTARAKAKADFRTMAVVDKTKKKLQRRQAPRLGVVRIDFNYPPSAGDVDYPGSYDYEVLYRVVPGLTWEMAKSGRMTVMVRQEFVKAIKWLEGKGVSGITGDCGFLMAFQTIASEVSTVPVFMSAMIQSPMMSVAFDKYDKILVLTAYSDTLSAQKDTLLSKCGFDVDDDRFVIYGAESVPGFEAVGKGEKVDVDYVTPGIVKLVKGILTKQPTLRAILMESTELPPYSDALRKETGLPVFDAITCADFFISARKDNPRFGLNQWQCDWDGQIADYQLGQNLSDASRAFLVNG
;
A
#
# COMPACT_ATOMS: atom_id res chain seq x y z
N MET A 1 -20.78 9.37 -57.10
CA MET A 1 -20.93 7.96 -56.68
C MET A 1 -20.91 7.98 -55.15
N ASP A 2 -22.03 8.12 -54.42
CA ASP A 2 -23.40 7.58 -54.57
C ASP A 2 -23.42 6.05 -54.38
N HIS A 3 -24.28 5.41 -53.57
CA HIS A 3 -25.46 5.78 -52.75
C HIS A 3 -25.51 4.84 -51.49
N TYR A 4 -26.30 4.95 -50.42
CA TYR A 4 -27.33 5.87 -49.85
C TYR A 4 -27.45 5.55 -48.32
N GLY A 5 -28.21 6.25 -47.45
CA GLY A 5 -29.01 7.47 -47.65
C GLY A 5 -30.34 7.59 -46.87
N GLY A 6 -30.46 7.24 -45.58
CA GLY A 6 -31.70 7.45 -44.80
C GLY A 6 -31.58 7.14 -43.30
N GLY A 7 -32.23 7.86 -42.39
CA GLY A 7 -33.06 9.06 -42.57
C GLY A 7 -33.40 9.74 -41.23
N GLY A 8 -33.87 11.00 -41.26
CA GLY A 8 -34.17 11.77 -40.05
C GLY A 8 -35.62 12.25 -39.97
N ALA A 9 -36.33 11.89 -38.89
CA ALA A 9 -37.58 12.51 -38.47
C ALA A 9 -37.97 12.08 -37.03
N ASN A 10 -37.87 12.97 -36.04
CA ASN A 10 -38.83 13.14 -34.92
C ASN A 10 -38.38 14.15 -33.85
N MET A 11 -38.08 15.39 -34.25
CA MET A 11 -37.90 16.51 -33.31
C MET A 11 -39.27 17.08 -32.85
N ARG A 12 -40.16 16.23 -32.31
CA ARG A 12 -41.54 16.61 -31.97
C ARG A 12 -42.30 15.68 -30.99
N ALA A 13 -41.62 15.05 -30.03
CA ALA A 13 -42.24 14.02 -29.15
C ALA A 13 -41.83 14.04 -27.65
N VAL A 14 -41.32 15.16 -27.10
CA VAL A 14 -41.09 15.32 -25.64
C VAL A 14 -41.70 16.64 -25.17
N GLY A 15 -43.04 16.69 -25.12
CA GLY A 15 -43.80 17.92 -24.91
C GLY A 15 -45.23 17.73 -24.41
N ALA A 16 -45.53 16.60 -23.77
CA ALA A 16 -46.78 16.32 -23.07
C ALA A 16 -46.53 15.26 -21.98
N HIS A 17 -47.21 15.39 -20.84
CA HIS A 17 -47.13 14.55 -19.64
C HIS A 17 -45.89 14.73 -18.72
N PHE A 18 -45.90 15.84 -17.96
CA PHE A 18 -45.82 15.75 -16.49
C PHE A 18 -46.54 16.94 -15.83
N MET A 19 -47.86 16.99 -16.04
CA MET A 19 -48.76 17.82 -15.24
C MET A 19 -49.34 16.94 -14.13
N MET A 20 -48.79 17.03 -12.93
CA MET A 20 -49.45 16.61 -11.70
C MET A 20 -49.34 17.76 -10.70
N ALA A 21 -50.47 18.09 -10.05
CA ALA A 21 -50.49 19.12 -9.02
C ALA A 21 -49.86 18.58 -7.73
N MET A 22 -49.02 19.36 -7.07
CA MET A 22 -48.69 19.14 -5.67
C MET A 22 -49.93 19.49 -4.81
N PRO A 23 -50.36 18.62 -3.88
CA PRO A 23 -51.42 18.94 -2.94
C PRO A 23 -50.94 19.93 -1.87
N GLU A 24 -51.85 20.77 -1.39
CA GLU A 24 -51.56 21.74 -0.34
C GLU A 24 -51.32 21.07 1.04
N VAL A 25 -50.40 21.67 1.80
CA VAL A 25 -50.12 21.54 3.25
C VAL A 25 -50.98 20.53 4.04
N LEU A 26 -50.40 19.37 4.37
CA LEU A 26 -50.88 18.50 5.45
C LEU A 26 -49.75 18.01 6.37
N CYS A 27 -49.24 18.91 7.20
CA CYS A 27 -48.39 18.57 8.35
C CYS A 27 -49.01 19.05 9.67
N THR A 28 -50.21 18.55 9.98
CA THR A 28 -50.82 18.65 11.32
C THR A 28 -51.50 17.32 11.67
N GLN A 29 -51.57 17.01 12.97
CA GLN A 29 -52.15 15.78 13.55
C GLN A 29 -51.35 14.49 13.31
N GLY A 30 -50.26 14.34 14.08
CA GLY A 30 -49.56 13.08 14.33
C GLY A 30 -48.84 13.16 15.68
N GLY A 31 -48.86 12.08 16.46
CA GLY A 31 -48.15 12.00 17.75
C GLY A 31 -46.67 11.61 17.59
N PRO A 32 -45.81 11.83 18.60
CA PRO A 32 -44.41 11.41 18.53
C PRO A 32 -44.29 9.87 18.44
N GLY A 33 -43.62 9.37 17.40
CA GLY A 33 -43.35 7.95 17.20
C GLY A 33 -44.15 7.24 16.10
N ASP A 34 -44.87 7.96 15.24
CA ASP A 34 -45.59 7.33 14.12
C ASP A 34 -44.64 6.94 12.97
N ILE A 35 -44.50 5.63 12.75
CA ILE A 35 -43.64 5.02 11.73
C ILE A 35 -44.04 5.46 10.30
N GLN A 36 -45.32 5.79 10.05
CA GLN A 36 -45.75 6.26 8.73
C GLN A 36 -45.18 7.65 8.39
N ASN A 37 -44.93 8.51 9.37
CA ASN A 37 -44.35 9.83 9.13
C ASN A 37 -42.85 9.73 8.83
N ASN A 38 -42.10 8.88 9.55
CA ASN A 38 -40.68 8.65 9.25
C ASN A 38 -40.49 8.05 7.84
N LYS A 39 -41.32 7.07 7.45
CA LYS A 39 -41.24 6.51 6.09
C LYS A 39 -41.56 7.54 5.01
N ARG A 40 -42.54 8.42 5.24
CA ARG A 40 -42.85 9.53 4.32
C ARG A 40 -41.73 10.57 4.23
N LEU A 41 -41.05 10.85 5.35
CA LEU A 41 -39.90 11.76 5.36
C LEU A 41 -38.76 11.23 4.47
N GLU A 42 -38.43 9.95 4.59
CA GLU A 42 -37.43 9.29 3.72
C GLU A 42 -37.88 9.21 2.25
N GLU A 43 -39.16 8.93 1.98
CA GLU A 43 -39.73 8.94 0.62
C GLU A 43 -39.67 10.33 -0.02
N CYS A 44 -39.90 11.41 0.74
CA CYS A 44 -39.74 12.79 0.28
C CYS A 44 -38.27 13.19 0.08
N LEU A 45 -37.37 12.82 1.00
CA LEU A 45 -35.93 13.05 0.89
C LEU A 45 -35.37 12.44 -0.40
N ALA A 46 -35.64 11.15 -0.64
CA ALA A 46 -35.17 10.44 -1.82
C ALA A 46 -35.67 11.07 -3.14
N ALA A 47 -36.93 11.54 -3.17
CA ALA A 47 -37.49 12.21 -4.34
C ALA A 47 -36.82 13.58 -4.63
N ILE A 48 -36.53 14.36 -3.59
CA ILE A 48 -35.86 15.66 -3.73
C ILE A 48 -34.39 15.47 -4.11
N GLU A 49 -33.68 14.50 -3.51
CA GLU A 49 -32.29 14.18 -3.87
C GLU A 49 -32.17 13.71 -5.33
N GLN A 50 -33.13 12.93 -5.83
CA GLN A 50 -33.18 12.50 -7.23
C GLN A 50 -33.40 13.69 -8.19
N GLU A 51 -34.33 14.59 -7.90
CA GLU A 51 -34.59 15.80 -8.70
C GLU A 51 -33.41 16.78 -8.67
N VAL A 52 -32.78 16.99 -7.50
CA VAL A 52 -31.56 17.80 -7.36
C VAL A 52 -30.40 17.22 -8.18
N GLY A 53 -30.23 15.89 -8.17
CA GLY A 53 -29.24 15.21 -9.00
C GLY A 53 -29.50 15.42 -10.49
N HIS A 54 -30.74 15.21 -10.94
CA HIS A 54 -31.13 15.40 -12.34
C HIS A 54 -30.94 16.86 -12.82
N LEU A 55 -31.33 17.84 -12.00
CA LEU A 55 -31.13 19.27 -12.30
C LEU A 55 -29.65 19.67 -12.34
N LYS A 56 -28.78 19.04 -11.55
CA LYS A 56 -27.32 19.23 -11.63
C LYS A 56 -26.76 18.72 -12.96
N SER A 57 -27.10 17.51 -13.37
CA SER A 57 -26.69 16.98 -14.68
C SER A 57 -27.23 17.81 -15.85
N MET A 58 -28.47 18.32 -15.77
CA MET A 58 -29.00 19.26 -16.78
C MET A 58 -28.22 20.58 -16.83
N ARG A 59 -27.78 21.11 -15.69
CA ARG A 59 -26.95 22.33 -15.61
C ARG A 59 -25.54 22.12 -16.18
N GLU A 60 -24.99 20.91 -16.06
CA GLU A 60 -23.69 20.54 -16.65
C GLU A 60 -23.80 20.41 -18.18
N MET A 61 -24.83 19.72 -18.69
CA MET A 61 -25.07 19.58 -20.14
C MET A 61 -25.33 20.89 -20.89
N GLN A 62 -25.71 21.97 -20.18
CA GLN A 62 -25.97 23.29 -20.78
C GLN A 62 -24.73 24.20 -20.86
N GLN A 63 -23.56 23.79 -20.38
CA GLN A 63 -22.32 24.59 -20.44
C GLN A 63 -21.58 24.45 -21.78
N VAL A 64 -22.13 25.05 -22.83
CA VAL A 64 -21.46 25.20 -24.13
C VAL A 64 -20.52 26.43 -24.10
N PRO A 65 -19.24 26.30 -24.51
CA PRO A 65 -18.33 27.45 -24.57
C PRO A 65 -18.83 28.53 -25.54
N GLY A 66 -19.08 29.73 -25.02
CA GLY A 66 -19.44 30.93 -25.81
C GLY A 66 -20.80 31.55 -25.48
N THR A 67 -21.74 30.83 -24.85
CA THR A 67 -23.07 31.35 -24.48
C THR A 67 -23.22 31.45 -22.97
N ASN A 68 -22.85 32.60 -22.39
CA ASN A 68 -22.79 32.80 -20.95
C ASN A 68 -24.17 33.12 -20.32
N GLN A 69 -25.11 32.18 -20.43
CA GLN A 69 -26.42 32.23 -19.78
C GLN A 69 -27.02 30.82 -19.61
N ALA A 70 -26.74 30.17 -18.48
CA ALA A 70 -27.62 29.12 -17.99
C ALA A 70 -29.00 29.77 -17.64
N PRO A 71 -30.14 29.09 -17.86
CA PRO A 71 -31.44 29.68 -17.54
C PRO A 71 -31.53 30.00 -16.06
N ARG A 72 -31.74 31.28 -15.70
CA ARG A 72 -31.74 31.75 -14.30
C ARG A 72 -32.69 30.92 -13.43
N GLN A 73 -33.88 30.64 -13.97
CA GLN A 73 -34.91 29.77 -13.41
C GLN A 73 -34.43 28.35 -13.03
N LEU A 74 -33.44 27.78 -13.74
CA LEU A 74 -32.86 26.47 -13.40
C LEU A 74 -31.98 26.56 -12.15
N ALA A 75 -31.17 27.62 -12.05
CA ALA A 75 -30.34 27.88 -10.88
C ALA A 75 -31.18 28.26 -9.65
N ASP A 76 -32.20 29.11 -9.83
CA ASP A 76 -33.12 29.53 -8.78
C ASP A 76 -33.92 28.32 -8.22
N ARG A 77 -34.42 27.43 -9.10
CA ARG A 77 -35.10 26.18 -8.71
C ARG A 77 -34.18 25.17 -8.03
N LEU A 78 -32.95 25.02 -8.51
CA LEU A 78 -31.96 24.15 -7.87
C LEU A 78 -31.65 24.64 -6.46
N HIS A 79 -31.43 25.95 -6.27
CA HIS A 79 -31.12 26.52 -4.96
C HIS A 79 -32.29 26.38 -3.97
N ALA A 80 -33.54 26.52 -4.42
CA ALA A 80 -34.71 26.28 -3.59
C ALA A 80 -34.78 24.82 -3.08
N LEU A 81 -34.58 23.84 -3.98
CA LEU A 81 -34.59 22.42 -3.61
C LEU A 81 -33.40 22.04 -2.71
N GLU A 82 -32.23 22.67 -2.87
CA GLU A 82 -31.08 22.48 -1.97
C GLU A 82 -31.35 23.04 -0.55
N GLN A 83 -32.09 24.14 -0.42
CA GLN A 83 -32.54 24.65 0.89
C GLN A 83 -33.60 23.73 1.52
N GLU A 84 -34.57 23.26 0.74
CA GLU A 84 -35.63 22.35 1.22
C GLU A 84 -35.05 21.01 1.69
N LEU A 85 -34.10 20.44 0.93
CA LEU A 85 -33.35 19.25 1.31
C LEU A 85 -32.61 19.43 2.64
N TRP A 86 -31.91 20.56 2.81
CA TRP A 86 -31.20 20.87 4.06
C TRP A 86 -32.15 20.93 5.27
N HIS A 87 -33.33 21.53 5.10
CA HIS A 87 -34.35 21.57 6.16
C HIS A 87 -34.91 20.19 6.52
N LEU A 88 -35.13 19.32 5.55
CA LEU A 88 -35.62 17.95 5.79
C LEU A 88 -34.55 17.06 6.44
N GLN A 89 -33.28 17.16 6.00
CA GLN A 89 -32.16 16.46 6.65
C GLN A 89 -31.94 16.94 8.10
N ALA A 90 -32.09 18.24 8.37
CA ALA A 90 -32.05 18.78 9.73
C ALA A 90 -33.24 18.31 10.60
N ALA A 91 -34.43 18.13 10.02
CA ALA A 91 -35.59 17.58 10.73
C ALA A 91 -35.37 16.11 11.12
N ARG A 92 -34.84 15.29 10.20
CA ARG A 92 -34.47 13.89 10.46
C ARG A 92 -33.52 13.75 11.65
N MET A 93 -32.43 14.53 11.67
CA MET A 93 -31.48 14.50 12.81
C MET A 93 -32.14 14.87 14.15
N GLN A 94 -33.18 15.71 14.15
CA GLN A 94 -33.94 16.05 15.36
C GLN A 94 -34.94 14.97 15.81
N GLU A 95 -35.32 14.01 14.95
CA GLU A 95 -36.09 12.83 15.35
C GLU A 95 -35.18 11.70 15.82
N GLU A 96 -34.11 11.40 15.08
CA GLU A 96 -33.09 10.40 15.48
C GLU A 96 -32.53 10.71 16.89
N ALA A 97 -32.26 11.98 17.19
CA ALA A 97 -31.77 12.42 18.51
C ALA A 97 -32.76 12.21 19.69
N ARG A 98 -34.04 11.91 19.43
CA ARG A 98 -35.06 11.73 20.50
C ARG A 98 -35.19 10.28 20.97
N TYR A 99 -34.60 9.30 20.25
CA TYR A 99 -34.77 7.88 20.57
C TYR A 99 -33.54 7.29 21.28
N ARG A 100 -33.44 7.50 22.61
CA ARG A 100 -32.51 6.76 23.48
C ARG A 100 -33.26 5.76 24.37
N PRO A 101 -32.91 4.46 24.35
CA PRO A 101 -33.42 3.50 25.33
C PRO A 101 -32.82 3.78 26.74
N PRO A 102 -33.53 3.44 27.83
CA PRO A 102 -33.04 3.67 29.19
C PRO A 102 -31.95 2.67 29.59
N ILE A 103 -30.90 3.17 30.24
CA ILE A 103 -29.77 2.36 30.76
C ILE A 103 -30.20 1.67 32.09
N PRO A 104 -29.90 0.37 32.29
CA PRO A 104 -30.24 -0.32 33.53
C PRO A 104 -29.32 0.08 34.69
N VAL A 105 -29.90 0.43 35.83
CA VAL A 105 -29.17 0.82 37.05
C VAL A 105 -28.83 -0.40 37.92
N ARG A 106 -27.62 -0.44 38.48
CA ARG A 106 -27.24 -1.31 39.62
C ARG A 106 -26.83 -0.46 40.83
N PRO A 107 -26.95 -0.99 42.07
CA PRO A 107 -27.08 -0.13 43.26
C PRO A 107 -25.77 0.18 44.02
N ASP A 108 -25.79 1.37 44.63
CA ASP A 108 -25.09 1.83 45.85
C ASP A 108 -23.61 1.49 46.11
N SER A 109 -22.79 2.54 46.27
CA SER A 109 -21.88 2.62 47.42
C SER A 109 -21.57 4.06 47.86
N ALA A 110 -21.53 4.26 49.18
CA ALA A 110 -20.85 5.30 49.96
C ALA A 110 -20.96 6.80 49.54
N ARG A 111 -21.72 7.57 50.33
CA ARG A 111 -21.73 9.04 50.34
C ARG A 111 -20.46 9.63 50.99
N HIS A 112 -19.99 10.77 50.50
CA HIS A 112 -19.47 11.84 51.35
C HIS A 112 -20.10 13.19 50.99
N ARG A 113 -20.23 14.08 51.99
CA ARG A 113 -20.71 15.47 51.83
C ARG A 113 -19.68 16.41 52.44
N LEU A 114 -19.63 17.67 51.96
CA LEU A 114 -19.47 18.91 52.75
C LEU A 114 -19.76 20.13 51.80
N PRO A 115 -19.83 21.40 52.25
CA PRO A 115 -21.09 22.17 52.15
C PRO A 115 -21.08 23.36 51.16
N PRO A 116 -22.24 24.01 50.91
CA PRO A 116 -22.40 25.03 49.86
C PRO A 116 -22.39 26.50 50.35
N LEU A 117 -21.91 27.42 49.50
CA LEU A 117 -22.24 28.86 49.45
C LEU A 117 -22.09 29.30 47.97
N SER A 118 -23.16 29.47 47.20
CA SER A 118 -23.99 30.69 47.05
C SER A 118 -23.36 31.82 46.23
N HIS A 119 -23.93 32.12 45.06
CA HIS A 119 -23.95 33.48 44.49
C HIS A 119 -25.26 33.73 43.71
N ARG A 120 -25.58 35.00 43.43
CA ARG A 120 -26.96 35.47 43.17
C ARG A 120 -27.42 35.37 41.71
N SER A 121 -28.73 35.20 41.56
CA SER A 121 -29.50 35.38 40.32
C SER A 121 -29.78 36.85 39.97
N SER A 122 -29.79 37.19 38.69
CA SER A 122 -30.50 38.37 38.17
C SER A 122 -30.87 38.21 36.69
N THR A 123 -32.14 37.86 36.41
CA THR A 123 -32.78 38.11 35.12
C THR A 123 -33.20 39.60 35.03
N PRO A 124 -33.44 40.15 33.83
CA PRO A 124 -34.85 40.26 33.41
C PRO A 124 -35.16 40.21 31.90
N ASN A 125 -36.34 39.69 31.60
CA ASN A 125 -37.35 40.04 30.58
C ASN A 125 -37.01 40.66 29.20
N SER A 126 -37.76 40.18 28.22
CA SER A 126 -37.96 40.70 26.86
C SER A 126 -38.72 42.02 26.76
N ALA A 127 -38.49 42.77 25.67
CA ALA A 127 -39.44 43.73 25.09
C ALA A 127 -39.59 43.50 23.57
N ARG A 128 -40.70 43.97 22.97
CA ARG A 128 -41.06 43.82 21.54
C ARG A 128 -40.98 45.17 20.80
N LEU A 129 -41.24 45.12 19.48
CA LEU A 129 -41.60 46.24 18.57
C LEU A 129 -40.39 47.05 18.04
N ALA A 130 -40.36 47.49 16.77
CA ALA A 130 -41.20 47.15 15.61
C ALA A 130 -40.41 47.39 14.30
N ALA A 131 -40.85 46.78 13.19
CA ALA A 131 -40.29 47.03 11.86
C ALA A 131 -40.92 48.28 11.20
N LEU A 132 -40.14 48.98 10.38
CA LEU A 132 -40.62 50.03 9.46
C LEU A 132 -40.15 49.69 8.03
N PRO A 133 -41.04 49.71 7.02
CA PRO A 133 -40.68 49.41 5.64
C PRO A 133 -40.08 50.63 4.93
N GLN A 134 -39.18 50.37 3.97
CA GLN A 134 -38.72 51.33 2.94
C GLN A 134 -39.25 50.87 1.57
N PRO A 135 -39.59 51.77 0.64
CA PRO A 135 -40.43 51.44 -0.52
C PRO A 135 -39.65 50.90 -1.73
N ALA A 136 -40.34 50.11 -2.55
CA ALA A 136 -39.81 49.57 -3.79
C ALA A 136 -39.66 50.65 -4.89
N PHE A 137 -38.59 50.57 -5.68
CA PHE A 137 -38.40 51.37 -6.89
C PHE A 137 -38.55 50.49 -8.14
N VAL A 138 -39.37 50.95 -9.10
CA VAL A 138 -39.62 50.26 -10.38
C VAL A 138 -38.79 50.94 -11.48
N PRO A 139 -38.01 50.21 -12.30
CA PRO A 139 -37.30 50.80 -13.43
C PRO A 139 -38.26 51.16 -14.57
N VAL A 140 -38.15 52.38 -15.11
CA VAL A 140 -38.88 52.83 -16.31
C VAL A 140 -37.94 52.84 -17.52
N PRO A 141 -38.26 52.16 -18.64
CA PRO A 141 -37.39 52.09 -19.81
C PRO A 141 -37.78 53.07 -20.93
N TYR A 142 -36.85 53.90 -21.41
CA TYR A 142 -36.91 54.63 -22.70
C TYR A 142 -35.48 54.92 -23.22
N PRO A 143 -35.27 55.27 -24.51
CA PRO A 143 -34.23 54.59 -25.29
C PRO A 143 -33.12 55.49 -25.86
N VAL A 144 -32.20 54.83 -26.56
CA VAL A 144 -30.97 55.32 -27.21
C VAL A 144 -31.18 56.52 -28.13
N SER A 145 -30.39 57.60 -27.96
CA SER A 145 -29.65 58.28 -29.04
C SER A 145 -28.81 59.47 -28.55
N SER A 146 -27.49 59.44 -28.76
CA SER A 146 -26.73 60.48 -29.50
C SER A 146 -25.22 60.35 -29.26
N THR A 147 -24.42 60.61 -30.30
CA THR A 147 -22.95 60.58 -30.27
C THR A 147 -22.37 62.00 -30.18
N VAL A 148 -21.41 62.21 -29.27
CA VAL A 148 -20.57 63.43 -29.23
C VAL A 148 -19.10 63.01 -29.01
N PRO A 149 -18.12 63.50 -29.80
CA PRO A 149 -16.70 63.14 -29.62
C PRO A 149 -16.02 63.84 -28.44
N SER A 150 -14.87 63.28 -28.02
CA SER A 150 -14.06 63.77 -26.90
C SER A 150 -13.48 65.17 -27.07
N THR A 151 -13.56 66.00 -26.02
CA THR A 151 -12.40 66.67 -25.37
C THR A 151 -12.82 67.36 -24.07
N MET A 152 -11.84 67.77 -23.25
CA MET A 152 -12.00 68.47 -21.96
C MET A 152 -12.62 67.66 -20.80
N VAL A 153 -11.92 66.62 -20.34
CA VAL A 153 -12.02 66.17 -18.95
C VAL A 153 -11.44 67.27 -18.05
N SER A 154 -12.27 67.88 -17.18
CA SER A 154 -11.79 68.93 -16.27
C SER A 154 -10.81 68.37 -15.22
N PRO A 155 -9.90 69.20 -14.63
CA PRO A 155 -8.95 68.72 -13.61
C PRO A 155 -9.64 67.97 -12.46
N ARG A 156 -10.79 68.50 -12.03
CA ARG A 156 -11.66 67.94 -10.98
C ARG A 156 -12.16 66.52 -11.26
N ALA A 157 -12.28 66.13 -12.54
CA ALA A 157 -12.69 64.79 -12.93
C ALA A 157 -11.52 63.80 -12.89
N LYS A 158 -10.28 64.23 -13.18
CA LYS A 158 -9.09 63.41 -12.92
C LYS A 158 -8.87 63.20 -11.43
N GLU A 159 -8.93 64.27 -10.62
CA GLU A 159 -8.85 64.19 -9.16
C GLU A 159 -9.87 63.19 -8.58
N HIS A 160 -11.10 63.17 -9.13
CA HIS A 160 -12.13 62.23 -8.73
C HIS A 160 -11.85 60.78 -9.18
N GLU A 161 -11.34 60.58 -10.40
CA GLU A 161 -10.96 59.26 -10.92
C GLU A 161 -9.78 58.65 -10.15
N GLU A 162 -8.77 59.46 -9.81
CA GLU A 162 -7.64 59.09 -8.97
C GLU A 162 -8.09 58.75 -7.54
N LEU A 163 -9.01 59.54 -6.95
CA LEU A 163 -9.61 59.25 -5.64
C LEU A 163 -10.40 57.93 -5.65
N LEU A 164 -11.18 57.65 -6.70
CA LEU A 164 -11.90 56.39 -6.87
C LEU A 164 -10.97 55.19 -7.11
N HIS A 165 -9.81 55.40 -7.75
CA HIS A 165 -8.78 54.37 -7.88
C HIS A 165 -8.13 54.05 -6.52
N ALA A 166 -7.71 55.07 -5.76
CA ALA A 166 -7.19 54.90 -4.42
C ALA A 166 -8.19 54.23 -3.47
N HIS A 167 -9.47 54.59 -3.55
CA HIS A 167 -10.53 53.97 -2.74
C HIS A 167 -10.72 52.48 -3.04
N ARG A 168 -10.65 52.07 -4.32
CA ARG A 168 -10.68 50.64 -4.71
C ARG A 168 -9.48 49.86 -4.17
N GLN A 169 -8.26 50.40 -4.31
CA GLN A 169 -7.07 49.76 -3.72
C GLN A 169 -7.19 49.57 -2.21
N LEU A 170 -7.82 50.52 -1.51
CA LEU A 170 -8.02 50.48 -0.06
C LEU A 170 -9.07 49.41 0.32
N ILE A 171 -10.16 49.27 -0.45
CA ILE A 171 -11.14 48.18 -0.30
C ILE A 171 -10.46 46.81 -0.51
N GLU A 172 -9.73 46.61 -1.62
CA GLU A 172 -9.01 45.36 -1.87
C GLU A 172 -8.01 45.01 -0.76
N SER A 173 -7.36 46.03 -0.17
CA SER A 173 -6.44 45.84 0.96
C SER A 173 -7.18 45.38 2.22
N MET A 174 -8.35 45.96 2.50
CA MET A 174 -9.21 45.56 3.62
C MET A 174 -9.77 44.14 3.42
N GLU A 175 -10.20 43.77 2.23
CA GLU A 175 -10.65 42.40 1.89
C GLU A 175 -9.51 41.39 2.11
N LYS A 176 -8.31 41.67 1.59
CA LYS A 176 -7.11 40.83 1.80
C LYS A 176 -6.67 40.78 3.27
N GLN A 177 -7.01 41.78 4.10
CA GLN A 177 -6.77 41.76 5.54
C GLN A 177 -7.83 40.93 6.29
N GLN A 178 -9.10 41.04 5.90
CA GLN A 178 -10.21 40.29 6.51
C GLN A 178 -10.17 38.80 6.15
N GLN A 179 -9.71 38.45 4.95
CA GLN A 179 -9.43 37.06 4.57
C GLN A 179 -8.35 36.44 5.48
N ARG A 180 -7.18 37.10 5.61
CA ARG A 180 -6.10 36.65 6.52
C ARG A 180 -6.55 36.55 7.98
N HIS A 181 -7.43 37.45 8.44
CA HIS A 181 -8.01 37.35 9.78
C HIS A 181 -8.94 36.14 9.93
N THR A 182 -9.68 35.77 8.87
CA THR A 182 -10.52 34.56 8.84
C THR A 182 -9.68 33.29 8.86
N GLU A 183 -8.60 33.25 8.08
CA GLU A 183 -7.62 32.16 8.05
C GLU A 183 -6.94 31.96 9.42
N LEU A 184 -6.58 33.06 10.10
CA LEU A 184 -6.03 33.04 11.45
C LEU A 184 -7.03 32.51 12.49
N LEU A 185 -8.31 32.89 12.40
CA LEU A 185 -9.36 32.38 13.28
C LEU A 185 -9.62 30.88 13.06
N GLN A 186 -9.59 30.40 11.81
CA GLN A 186 -9.69 28.97 11.52
C GLN A 186 -8.50 28.21 12.13
N SER A 187 -7.27 28.67 11.90
CA SER A 187 -6.06 28.08 12.48
C SER A 187 -6.10 28.03 14.02
N HIS A 188 -6.58 29.11 14.66
CA HIS A 188 -6.76 29.13 16.12
C HIS A 188 -7.85 28.15 16.59
N THR A 189 -8.93 27.97 15.82
CA THR A 189 -10.01 27.01 16.11
C THR A 189 -9.51 25.57 15.99
N ASP A 190 -8.74 25.27 14.94
CA ASP A 190 -8.13 23.95 14.72
C ASP A 190 -7.11 23.63 15.83
N LEU A 191 -6.29 24.61 16.26
CA LEU A 191 -5.36 24.48 17.38
C LEU A 191 -6.09 24.26 18.72
N MET A 192 -7.16 25.02 18.99
CA MET A 192 -8.00 24.83 20.17
C MET A 192 -8.64 23.43 20.20
N LYS A 193 -9.08 22.91 19.04
CA LYS A 193 -9.61 21.55 18.92
C LYS A 193 -8.53 20.50 19.20
N ALA A 194 -7.35 20.63 18.60
CA ALA A 194 -6.22 19.73 18.85
C ALA A 194 -5.80 19.73 20.33
N HIS A 195 -5.75 20.90 20.97
CA HIS A 195 -5.45 21.03 22.40
C HIS A 195 -6.54 20.39 23.28
N MET A 196 -7.83 20.58 22.95
CA MET A 196 -8.95 19.92 23.65
C MET A 196 -8.91 18.39 23.50
N ASP A 197 -8.58 17.88 22.31
CA ASP A 197 -8.48 16.43 22.08
C ASP A 197 -7.23 15.83 22.75
N LEU A 198 -6.14 16.60 22.90
CA LEU A 198 -4.97 16.21 23.68
C LEU A 198 -5.23 16.24 25.20
N LEU A 199 -6.02 17.22 25.69
CA LEU A 199 -6.51 17.26 27.07
C LEU A 199 -7.43 16.07 27.39
N LYS A 200 -8.33 15.68 26.47
CA LYS A 200 -9.17 14.47 26.65
C LYS A 200 -8.32 13.21 26.86
N ARG A 201 -7.24 13.03 26.09
CA ARG A 201 -6.29 11.90 26.25
C ARG A 201 -5.63 11.91 27.63
N HIS A 202 -5.29 13.08 28.18
CA HIS A 202 -4.68 13.22 29.51
C HIS A 202 -5.67 13.11 30.68
N MET A 203 -6.96 13.34 30.44
CA MET A 203 -7.99 13.46 31.49
C MET A 203 -8.70 12.15 31.86
N GLY A 204 -8.37 11.03 31.21
CA GLY A 204 -8.74 9.69 31.68
C GLY A 204 -10.24 9.38 31.72
N GLY A 205 -10.91 9.46 30.56
CA GLY A 205 -12.17 8.74 30.34
C GLY A 205 -11.90 7.34 29.79
N GLU A 206 -12.79 6.38 30.05
CA GLU A 206 -12.74 5.04 29.45
C GLU A 206 -12.70 5.19 27.92
N GLU A 207 -11.72 4.60 27.25
CA GLU A 207 -11.73 4.56 25.78
C GLU A 207 -12.89 3.68 25.31
N GLU A 208 -13.89 4.29 24.66
CA GLU A 208 -14.74 3.56 23.72
C GLU A 208 -13.81 2.86 22.73
N ALA A 209 -13.73 1.53 22.83
CA ALA A 209 -12.70 0.74 22.18
C ALA A 209 -12.77 0.96 20.66
N LYS A 210 -11.82 1.74 20.13
CA LYS A 210 -11.74 2.03 18.71
C LYS A 210 -11.53 0.74 17.96
N GLU A 211 -12.48 0.44 17.07
CA GLU A 211 -12.43 -0.69 16.15
C GLU A 211 -11.06 -0.70 15.45
N ARG A 212 -10.26 -1.73 15.75
CA ARG A 212 -8.93 -1.90 15.16
C ARG A 212 -9.10 -2.45 13.75
N ALA A 213 -8.18 -2.10 12.86
CA ALA A 213 -8.14 -2.72 11.54
C ALA A 213 -7.83 -4.22 11.69
N PRO A 214 -8.41 -5.12 10.89
CA PRO A 214 -8.07 -6.54 10.94
C PRO A 214 -6.60 -6.76 10.58
N HIS A 215 -6.00 -7.83 11.10
CA HIS A 215 -4.64 -8.23 10.76
C HIS A 215 -4.52 -8.53 9.24
N PRO A 216 -3.38 -8.24 8.59
CA PRO A 216 -3.21 -8.51 7.16
C PRO A 216 -3.26 -10.02 6.88
N SER A 217 -3.81 -10.37 5.71
CA SER A 217 -3.98 -11.75 5.25
C SER A 217 -3.77 -11.87 3.74
N LEU A 218 -3.38 -13.06 3.29
CA LEU A 218 -3.02 -13.37 1.91
C LEU A 218 -4.11 -14.18 1.20
N GLY A 219 -4.42 -13.83 -0.05
CA GLY A 219 -5.20 -14.68 -0.95
C GLY A 219 -4.30 -15.58 -1.81
N VAL A 220 -4.62 -16.87 -1.88
CA VAL A 220 -3.95 -17.82 -2.80
C VAL A 220 -4.97 -18.37 -3.79
N VAL A 221 -4.82 -17.98 -5.05
CA VAL A 221 -5.52 -18.62 -6.18
C VAL A 221 -4.87 -19.97 -6.44
N ARG A 222 -5.67 -21.04 -6.49
CA ARG A 222 -5.18 -22.41 -6.62
C ARG A 222 -5.48 -23.05 -7.97
N LEU A 223 -4.56 -23.88 -8.44
CA LEU A 223 -4.77 -24.83 -9.52
C LEU A 223 -5.96 -25.77 -9.25
N ASP A 224 -6.44 -26.42 -10.30
CA ASP A 224 -7.19 -27.68 -10.21
C ASP A 224 -6.23 -28.86 -9.95
N TYR A 225 -5.51 -28.84 -8.82
CA TYR A 225 -4.44 -29.79 -8.49
C TYR A 225 -4.42 -30.08 -6.98
N ASP A 226 -4.73 -31.32 -6.59
CA ASP A 226 -4.92 -31.75 -5.18
C ASP A 226 -3.79 -32.67 -4.71
N TYR A 227 -2.73 -32.05 -4.21
CA TYR A 227 -1.49 -32.67 -3.73
C TYR A 227 -1.25 -32.35 -2.23
N PRO A 228 -0.36 -33.07 -1.52
CA PRO A 228 -0.12 -32.82 -0.09
C PRO A 228 1.11 -31.90 0.10
N PRO A 229 0.92 -30.60 0.40
CA PRO A 229 2.00 -29.61 0.40
C PRO A 229 2.96 -29.74 1.58
N ALA A 230 4.09 -29.05 1.48
CA ALA A 230 5.15 -28.99 2.50
C ALA A 230 5.25 -27.59 3.15
N GLY A 231 5.76 -27.50 4.38
CA GLY A 231 6.13 -26.20 4.95
C GLY A 231 7.21 -25.53 4.09
N GLY A 232 6.91 -24.33 3.60
CA GLY A 232 7.63 -23.63 2.52
C GLY A 232 6.74 -23.39 1.30
N ASP A 233 5.78 -24.27 1.04
CA ASP A 233 4.83 -24.15 -0.06
C ASP A 233 3.78 -23.06 0.20
N THR A 234 3.42 -22.31 -0.85
CA THR A 234 2.25 -21.41 -0.85
C THR A 234 0.93 -22.11 -0.50
N ASP A 235 0.78 -23.39 -0.82
CA ASP A 235 -0.38 -24.19 -0.43
C ASP A 235 -0.33 -24.71 1.03
N CYS A 236 0.77 -24.48 1.75
CA CYS A 236 0.86 -24.78 3.16
C CYS A 236 0.66 -23.50 3.99
N PRO A 237 -0.43 -23.36 4.77
CA PRO A 237 -0.65 -22.17 5.60
C PRO A 237 0.48 -21.95 6.63
N ALA A 238 1.10 -23.04 7.10
CA ALA A 238 2.23 -23.02 8.02
C ALA A 238 3.52 -22.42 7.41
N SER A 239 3.54 -22.10 6.10
CA SER A 239 4.62 -21.33 5.47
C SER A 239 4.58 -19.85 5.82
N PHE A 240 3.47 -19.35 6.39
CA PHE A 240 3.17 -17.93 6.55
C PHE A 240 3.13 -17.49 8.03
N GLY A 241 3.13 -16.17 8.25
CA GLY A 241 3.09 -15.54 9.58
C GLY A 241 1.83 -14.71 9.80
N TYR A 242 0.75 -15.11 9.13
CA TYR A 242 -0.52 -14.40 8.96
C TYR A 242 -1.51 -15.36 8.29
N ASP A 243 -2.81 -15.06 8.32
CA ASP A 243 -3.83 -15.90 7.70
C ASP A 243 -3.73 -15.95 6.17
N VAL A 244 -4.08 -17.13 5.63
CA VAL A 244 -4.12 -17.38 4.20
C VAL A 244 -5.44 -18.00 3.79
N TYR A 245 -6.07 -17.41 2.78
CA TYR A 245 -7.35 -17.84 2.23
C TYR A 245 -7.16 -18.42 0.83
N TYR A 246 -7.71 -19.62 0.61
CA TYR A 246 -7.46 -20.42 -0.58
C TYR A 246 -8.70 -20.53 -1.48
N ARG A 247 -8.49 -20.43 -2.80
CA ARG A 247 -9.57 -20.57 -3.79
C ARG A 247 -9.09 -21.25 -5.07
N ALA A 248 -9.44 -22.53 -5.21
CA ALA A 248 -9.21 -23.32 -6.42
C ALA A 248 -10.00 -22.81 -7.62
N VAL A 249 -9.44 -22.97 -8.81
CA VAL A 249 -10.05 -22.60 -10.10
C VAL A 249 -10.29 -23.86 -10.93
N PRO A 250 -11.54 -24.38 -11.01
CA PRO A 250 -11.81 -25.61 -11.74
C PRO A 250 -11.44 -25.53 -13.22
N GLY A 251 -10.69 -26.53 -13.69
CA GLY A 251 -10.10 -26.60 -15.02
C GLY A 251 -8.80 -25.80 -15.22
N LEU A 252 -8.26 -25.14 -14.18
CA LEU A 252 -6.93 -24.52 -14.23
C LEU A 252 -5.86 -25.59 -13.93
N THR A 253 -5.57 -26.45 -14.92
CA THR A 253 -4.61 -27.54 -14.74
C THR A 253 -3.16 -27.06 -14.85
N PHE A 254 -2.22 -27.89 -14.38
CA PHE A 254 -0.78 -27.59 -14.45
C PHE A 254 -0.29 -27.41 -15.90
N GLU A 255 -0.80 -28.21 -16.83
CA GLU A 255 -0.50 -28.14 -18.26
C GLU A 255 -1.01 -26.84 -18.88
N LEU A 256 -2.18 -26.36 -18.45
CA LEU A 256 -2.75 -25.08 -18.88
C LEU A 256 -1.86 -23.91 -18.42
N CYS A 257 -1.38 -23.93 -17.17
CA CYS A 257 -0.39 -22.95 -16.69
C CYS A 257 0.93 -23.01 -17.49
N GLN A 258 1.42 -24.20 -17.85
CA GLN A 258 2.61 -24.34 -18.68
C GLN A 258 2.41 -23.86 -20.13
N ALA A 259 1.19 -24.00 -20.68
CA ALA A 259 0.81 -23.43 -21.97
C ALA A 259 0.62 -21.90 -21.93
N GLY A 260 0.30 -21.35 -20.75
CA GLY A 260 0.15 -19.92 -20.52
C GLY A 260 -1.16 -19.30 -21.03
N HIS A 261 -2.18 -20.11 -21.33
CA HIS A 261 -3.49 -19.63 -21.78
C HIS A 261 -4.65 -20.54 -21.35
N PHE A 262 -5.74 -19.96 -20.84
CA PHE A 262 -7.03 -20.64 -20.63
C PHE A 262 -8.00 -20.37 -21.78
N GLY A 263 -9.09 -21.15 -21.83
CA GLY A 263 -10.33 -20.75 -22.50
C GLY A 263 -11.26 -20.00 -21.56
N GLU A 264 -12.16 -19.19 -22.13
CA GLU A 264 -13.14 -18.30 -21.47
C GLU A 264 -13.80 -18.88 -20.20
N ALA A 265 -14.19 -20.16 -20.22
CA ALA A 265 -14.86 -20.79 -19.08
C ALA A 265 -13.94 -20.93 -17.83
N VAL A 266 -12.63 -21.11 -18.01
CA VAL A 266 -11.64 -21.12 -16.91
C VAL A 266 -11.25 -19.69 -16.54
N GLU A 267 -11.14 -18.79 -17.52
CA GLU A 267 -10.89 -17.36 -17.29
C GLU A 267 -11.93 -16.74 -16.34
N ARG A 268 -13.22 -17.00 -16.59
CA ARG A 268 -14.31 -16.55 -15.71
C ARG A 268 -14.16 -17.07 -14.28
N ARG A 269 -13.81 -18.35 -14.10
CA ARG A 269 -13.60 -18.93 -12.75
C ARG A 269 -12.33 -18.42 -12.06
N PHE A 270 -11.31 -18.02 -12.82
CA PHE A 270 -10.12 -17.34 -12.31
C PHE A 270 -10.48 -15.93 -11.80
N ALA A 271 -11.32 -15.19 -12.52
CA ALA A 271 -11.86 -13.91 -12.07
C ALA A 271 -12.76 -14.04 -10.83
N GLU A 272 -13.65 -15.02 -10.81
CA GLU A 272 -14.49 -15.36 -9.65
C GLU A 272 -13.64 -15.75 -8.42
N ALA A 273 -12.50 -16.42 -8.63
CA ALA A 273 -11.57 -16.75 -7.56
C ALA A 273 -10.89 -15.53 -6.94
N ILE A 274 -10.39 -14.61 -7.78
CA ILE A 274 -9.81 -13.34 -7.32
C ILE A 274 -10.85 -12.52 -6.53
N LYS A 275 -12.08 -12.38 -7.07
CA LYS A 275 -13.15 -11.63 -6.41
C LYS A 275 -13.60 -12.26 -5.09
N TYR A 276 -13.60 -13.59 -4.98
CA TYR A 276 -13.82 -14.26 -3.70
C TYR A 276 -12.71 -13.95 -2.67
N LEU A 277 -11.45 -13.92 -3.08
CA LEU A 277 -10.34 -13.60 -2.17
C LEU A 277 -10.41 -12.14 -1.69
N GLU A 278 -10.71 -11.19 -2.57
CA GLU A 278 -10.99 -9.80 -2.16
C GLU A 278 -12.18 -9.71 -1.17
N GLN A 279 -13.22 -10.52 -1.35
CA GLN A 279 -14.36 -10.62 -0.43
C GLN A 279 -14.00 -11.27 0.92
N ARG A 280 -12.87 -11.97 1.05
CA ARG A 280 -12.30 -12.42 2.35
C ARG A 280 -11.48 -11.31 3.03
N GLY A 281 -11.33 -10.13 2.42
CA GLY A 281 -10.63 -8.99 3.01
C GLY A 281 -9.11 -9.01 2.86
N VAL A 282 -8.56 -9.89 2.02
CA VAL A 282 -7.11 -10.05 1.85
C VAL A 282 -6.41 -8.76 1.42
N CYS A 283 -5.18 -8.57 1.88
CA CYS A 283 -4.40 -7.38 1.55
C CYS A 283 -3.57 -7.55 0.26
N ALA A 284 -3.27 -8.79 -0.14
CA ALA A 284 -2.53 -9.14 -1.36
C ALA A 284 -2.97 -10.51 -1.91
N ILE A 285 -2.67 -10.82 -3.18
CA ILE A 285 -3.06 -12.08 -3.84
C ILE A 285 -1.88 -12.72 -4.60
N THR A 286 -1.71 -14.04 -4.46
CA THR A 286 -0.72 -14.86 -5.19
C THR A 286 -1.34 -16.13 -5.77
N GLY A 287 -0.53 -16.97 -6.41
CA GLY A 287 -0.93 -18.26 -6.98
C GLY A 287 -0.12 -19.43 -6.40
N ASP A 288 -0.70 -20.63 -6.33
CA ASP A 288 -0.02 -21.85 -5.82
C ASP A 288 0.94 -22.52 -6.82
N CYS A 289 1.22 -21.88 -7.96
CA CYS A 289 2.12 -22.39 -8.99
C CYS A 289 2.85 -21.25 -9.72
N GLY A 290 4.17 -21.30 -9.79
CA GLY A 290 5.02 -20.27 -10.44
C GLY A 290 4.68 -20.00 -11.91
N PHE A 291 4.14 -21.00 -12.62
CA PHE A 291 3.64 -20.85 -14.00
C PHE A 291 2.39 -19.95 -14.13
N MET A 292 1.73 -19.58 -13.03
CA MET A 292 0.65 -18.56 -13.06
C MET A 292 1.18 -17.15 -13.41
N MET A 293 2.49 -16.95 -13.58
CA MET A 293 3.08 -15.74 -14.20
C MET A 293 2.33 -15.33 -15.49
N ALA A 294 1.85 -16.29 -16.28
CA ALA A 294 1.12 -16.04 -17.53
C ALA A 294 -0.19 -15.26 -17.31
N PHE A 295 -0.78 -15.37 -16.11
CA PHE A 295 -2.07 -14.79 -15.77
C PHE A 295 -1.94 -13.54 -14.90
N GLN A 296 -0.71 -13.15 -14.51
CA GLN A 296 -0.41 -11.92 -13.76
C GLN A 296 -1.08 -10.68 -14.37
N VAL A 297 -1.01 -10.52 -15.70
CA VAL A 297 -1.58 -9.37 -16.43
C VAL A 297 -3.11 -9.37 -16.43
N LEU A 298 -3.76 -10.54 -16.37
CA LEU A 298 -5.21 -10.60 -16.19
C LEU A 298 -5.57 -10.37 -14.72
N ALA A 299 -4.86 -11.01 -13.79
CA ALA A 299 -5.17 -10.99 -12.38
C ALA A 299 -5.13 -9.56 -11.80
N ARG A 300 -4.10 -8.78 -12.16
CA ARG A 300 -3.97 -7.38 -11.74
C ARG A 300 -4.99 -6.42 -12.39
N LYS A 301 -5.63 -6.78 -13.51
CA LYS A 301 -6.80 -6.05 -14.07
C LYS A 301 -8.10 -6.33 -13.33
N ILE A 302 -8.18 -7.47 -12.62
CA ILE A 302 -9.38 -7.91 -11.91
C ILE A 302 -9.32 -7.42 -10.46
N ALA A 303 -8.17 -7.56 -9.81
CA ALA A 303 -7.96 -7.18 -8.42
C ALA A 303 -7.81 -5.65 -8.23
N THR A 304 -8.18 -5.18 -7.05
CA THR A 304 -7.86 -3.86 -6.50
C THR A 304 -6.70 -3.90 -5.50
N LYS A 305 -6.28 -5.13 -5.12
CA LYS A 305 -5.17 -5.45 -4.22
C LYS A 305 -3.92 -5.83 -5.03
N PRO A 306 -2.69 -5.62 -4.50
CA PRO A 306 -1.47 -6.08 -5.15
C PRO A 306 -1.50 -7.58 -5.44
N VAL A 307 -1.17 -7.95 -6.69
CA VAL A 307 -1.13 -9.33 -7.16
C VAL A 307 0.29 -9.75 -7.51
N PHE A 308 0.69 -10.97 -7.17
CA PHE A 308 1.97 -11.55 -7.55
C PHE A 308 1.85 -13.06 -7.79
N MET A 309 1.38 -13.45 -8.98
CA MET A 309 1.13 -14.83 -9.39
C MET A 309 2.40 -15.68 -9.61
N SER A 310 3.59 -15.15 -9.32
CA SER A 310 4.86 -15.88 -9.39
C SER A 310 5.93 -15.12 -8.61
N SER A 311 6.85 -15.83 -7.97
CA SER A 311 7.99 -15.21 -7.26
C SER A 311 8.86 -14.35 -8.18
N MET A 312 8.86 -14.62 -9.49
CA MET A 312 9.63 -13.91 -10.51
C MET A 312 9.27 -12.42 -10.68
N VAL A 313 8.20 -11.89 -10.06
CA VAL A 313 8.00 -10.43 -9.97
C VAL A 313 9.11 -9.72 -9.18
N GLN A 314 9.87 -10.47 -8.36
CA GLN A 314 11.03 -9.97 -7.62
C GLN A 314 12.27 -9.76 -8.52
N CYS A 315 12.33 -10.40 -9.70
CA CYS A 315 13.51 -10.39 -10.57
C CYS A 315 14.06 -8.98 -10.89
N PRO A 316 13.24 -7.97 -11.27
CA PRO A 316 13.73 -6.61 -11.55
C PRO A 316 14.40 -5.93 -10.35
N ALA A 317 13.83 -6.03 -9.15
CA ALA A 317 14.38 -5.41 -7.94
C ALA A 317 15.68 -6.09 -7.50
N ILE A 318 15.73 -7.42 -7.55
CA ILE A 318 16.95 -8.21 -7.33
C ILE A 318 18.03 -7.81 -8.35
N ALA A 319 17.68 -7.69 -9.64
CA ALA A 319 18.60 -7.30 -10.69
C ALA A 319 19.13 -5.85 -10.52
N ALA A 320 18.29 -4.89 -10.12
CA ALA A 320 18.73 -3.54 -9.81
C ALA A 320 19.74 -3.49 -8.64
N SER A 321 19.67 -4.45 -7.71
CA SER A 321 20.55 -4.53 -6.53
C SER A 321 21.97 -5.07 -6.76
N LEU A 322 22.22 -5.63 -7.95
CA LEU A 322 23.46 -6.33 -8.29
C LEU A 322 24.21 -5.57 -9.40
N GLN A 323 25.49 -5.88 -9.62
CA GLN A 323 26.24 -5.24 -10.72
C GLN A 323 25.70 -5.74 -12.07
N PRO A 324 25.78 -4.98 -13.17
CA PRO A 324 25.18 -5.38 -14.45
C PRO A 324 25.65 -6.75 -14.99
N SER A 325 26.88 -7.15 -14.70
CA SER A 325 27.48 -8.44 -15.07
C SER A 325 27.24 -9.59 -14.06
N ASP A 326 26.56 -9.32 -12.94
CA ASP A 326 26.17 -10.36 -11.98
C ASP A 326 24.89 -11.06 -12.44
N GLN A 327 24.90 -12.38 -12.31
CA GLN A 327 23.84 -13.28 -12.76
C GLN A 327 22.94 -13.74 -11.60
N ILE A 328 21.69 -14.05 -11.94
CA ILE A 328 20.65 -14.56 -11.05
C ILE A 328 20.28 -15.97 -11.51
N LEU A 329 20.41 -16.96 -10.63
CA LEU A 329 20.02 -18.35 -10.88
C LEU A 329 18.54 -18.54 -10.59
N ILE A 330 17.73 -18.75 -11.63
CA ILE A 330 16.32 -19.11 -11.48
C ILE A 330 16.22 -20.64 -11.40
N LEU A 331 15.90 -21.17 -10.21
CA LEU A 331 15.56 -22.57 -10.02
C LEU A 331 14.06 -22.76 -10.25
N THR A 332 13.71 -23.56 -11.26
CA THR A 332 12.32 -23.87 -11.64
C THR A 332 12.07 -25.37 -11.56
N ALA A 333 10.81 -25.78 -11.45
CA ALA A 333 10.47 -27.19 -11.55
C ALA A 333 10.79 -27.79 -12.93
N ASN A 334 10.51 -27.07 -14.02
CA ASN A 334 10.75 -27.54 -15.38
C ASN A 334 11.41 -26.47 -16.26
N GLY A 335 12.73 -26.62 -16.43
CA GLY A 335 13.55 -25.68 -17.21
C GLY A 335 13.27 -25.70 -18.72
N LYS A 336 12.56 -26.71 -19.23
CA LYS A 336 12.14 -26.80 -20.65
C LYS A 336 10.85 -26.01 -20.89
N SER A 337 9.92 -25.99 -19.93
CA SER A 337 8.65 -25.25 -20.03
C SER A 337 8.83 -23.74 -19.80
N LEU A 338 9.78 -23.33 -18.96
CA LEU A 338 9.98 -21.91 -18.63
C LEU A 338 10.67 -21.09 -19.73
N ARG A 339 11.74 -21.62 -20.34
CA ARG A 339 12.58 -20.89 -21.30
C ARG A 339 11.85 -20.33 -22.54
N PRO A 340 10.83 -20.99 -23.12
CA PRO A 340 10.05 -20.43 -24.23
C PRO A 340 9.21 -19.19 -23.87
N GLN A 341 8.97 -18.90 -22.58
CA GLN A 341 8.00 -17.89 -22.13
C GLN A 341 8.54 -16.44 -22.07
N LYS A 342 9.58 -16.07 -22.84
CA LYS A 342 10.23 -14.73 -22.85
C LYS A 342 9.23 -13.56 -22.82
N GLN A 343 8.28 -13.53 -23.75
CA GLN A 343 7.34 -12.41 -23.87
C GLN A 343 6.34 -12.34 -22.70
N ILE A 344 6.03 -13.49 -22.10
CA ILE A 344 5.20 -13.55 -20.88
C ILE A 344 6.00 -12.97 -19.71
N LEU A 345 7.23 -13.41 -19.49
CA LEU A 345 8.10 -12.91 -18.41
C LEU A 345 8.30 -11.39 -18.49
N LEU A 346 8.53 -10.86 -19.69
CA LEU A 346 8.67 -9.41 -19.91
C LEU A 346 7.37 -8.65 -19.62
N ASN A 347 6.21 -9.11 -20.13
CA ASN A 347 4.93 -8.41 -19.97
C ASN A 347 4.32 -8.55 -18.55
N SER A 348 4.55 -9.70 -17.90
CA SER A 348 4.00 -10.05 -16.60
C SER A 348 4.90 -9.59 -15.46
N CYS A 349 6.19 -9.94 -15.51
CA CYS A 349 7.14 -9.80 -14.41
C CYS A 349 8.21 -8.72 -14.64
N GLY A 350 8.25 -8.09 -15.82
CA GLY A 350 9.06 -6.88 -16.06
C GLY A 350 10.55 -7.10 -16.32
N PHE A 351 10.97 -8.30 -16.77
CA PHE A 351 12.37 -8.57 -17.13
C PHE A 351 12.49 -9.45 -18.39
N ASP A 352 13.58 -9.29 -19.14
CA ASP A 352 13.85 -10.12 -20.31
C ASP A 352 14.75 -11.31 -19.93
N VAL A 353 14.18 -12.51 -19.99
CA VAL A 353 14.88 -13.77 -19.65
C VAL A 353 16.01 -14.15 -20.63
N ASN A 354 16.12 -13.45 -21.77
CA ASN A 354 17.24 -13.60 -22.70
C ASN A 354 18.34 -12.54 -22.47
N GLU A 355 18.23 -11.66 -21.48
CA GLU A 355 19.43 -11.05 -20.91
C GLU A 355 20.30 -12.18 -20.33
N ASP A 356 21.62 -12.18 -20.62
CA ASP A 356 22.59 -13.13 -20.05
C ASP A 356 22.70 -13.08 -18.50
N ARG A 357 21.85 -12.25 -17.88
CA ARG A 357 21.67 -12.05 -16.45
C ARG A 357 20.81 -13.12 -15.78
N PHE A 358 19.82 -13.69 -16.47
CA PHE A 358 18.81 -14.59 -15.87
C PHE A 358 19.00 -16.05 -16.29
N ILE A 359 19.63 -16.84 -15.43
CA ILE A 359 20.05 -18.20 -15.80
C ILE A 359 19.07 -19.24 -15.24
N ILE A 360 18.18 -19.74 -16.10
CA ILE A 360 17.21 -20.79 -15.74
C ILE A 360 17.88 -22.16 -15.63
N LYS A 361 17.74 -22.82 -14.47
CA LYS A 361 18.04 -24.24 -14.26
C LYS A 361 16.80 -24.98 -13.75
N GLY A 362 16.40 -26.03 -14.46
CA GLY A 362 15.27 -26.88 -14.09
C GLY A 362 15.66 -28.02 -13.16
N CYS A 363 14.80 -28.33 -12.20
CA CYS A 363 15.01 -29.36 -11.18
C CYS A 363 14.41 -30.73 -11.55
N GLN A 364 13.73 -30.86 -12.69
CA GLN A 364 13.02 -32.07 -13.12
C GLN A 364 13.84 -33.37 -13.15
N ASP A 365 15.17 -33.28 -13.27
CA ASP A 365 16.08 -34.44 -13.31
C ASP A 365 16.66 -34.80 -11.92
N VAL A 366 16.16 -34.19 -10.83
CA VAL A 366 16.55 -34.51 -9.44
C VAL A 366 15.73 -35.71 -8.94
N PRO A 367 16.37 -36.80 -8.44
CA PRO A 367 15.66 -37.99 -7.98
C PRO A 367 14.60 -37.71 -6.91
N GLY A 368 13.35 -38.12 -7.18
CA GLY A 368 12.21 -37.92 -6.28
C GLY A 368 11.51 -36.56 -6.42
N PHE A 369 12.06 -35.62 -7.19
CA PHE A 369 11.42 -34.34 -7.48
C PHE A 369 10.41 -34.43 -8.65
N ASP A 370 10.42 -35.56 -9.38
CA ASP A 370 9.38 -35.95 -10.34
C ASP A 370 7.99 -36.12 -9.69
N ALA A 371 7.91 -36.17 -8.36
CA ALA A 371 6.67 -36.14 -7.58
C ALA A 371 5.82 -34.87 -7.85
N VAL A 372 6.46 -33.71 -8.03
CA VAL A 372 5.82 -32.41 -8.35
C VAL A 372 4.92 -32.53 -9.59
N ALA A 373 5.45 -33.13 -10.66
CA ALA A 373 4.73 -33.30 -11.93
C ALA A 373 3.62 -34.36 -11.91
N LYS A 374 3.42 -35.04 -10.77
CA LYS A 374 2.39 -36.09 -10.56
C LYS A 374 1.37 -35.72 -9.47
N GLY A 375 1.57 -34.62 -8.74
CA GLY A 375 0.80 -34.31 -7.53
C GLY A 375 1.07 -35.28 -6.36
N GLU A 376 2.23 -35.94 -6.36
CA GLU A 376 2.69 -36.81 -5.27
C GLU A 376 3.39 -35.97 -4.18
N LYS A 377 3.31 -36.38 -2.91
CA LYS A 377 4.04 -35.69 -1.83
C LYS A 377 5.56 -35.82 -2.06
N VAL A 378 6.23 -34.68 -2.28
CA VAL A 378 7.68 -34.63 -2.49
C VAL A 378 8.45 -35.15 -1.25
N PRO A 379 9.38 -36.12 -1.41
CA PRO A 379 10.21 -36.63 -0.31
C PRO A 379 11.41 -35.70 -0.06
N LEU A 380 11.18 -34.65 0.73
CA LEU A 380 12.16 -33.57 0.99
C LEU A 380 13.56 -34.09 1.41
N ASP A 381 13.63 -35.16 2.20
CA ASP A 381 14.88 -35.74 2.71
C ASP A 381 15.70 -36.47 1.62
N ILE A 382 15.04 -36.94 0.56
CA ILE A 382 15.66 -37.53 -0.64
C ILE A 382 16.05 -36.43 -1.64
N VAL A 383 15.18 -35.43 -1.82
CA VAL A 383 15.34 -34.38 -2.84
C VAL A 383 16.37 -33.32 -2.45
N GLN A 384 16.39 -32.87 -1.19
CA GLN A 384 17.23 -31.75 -0.75
C GLN A 384 18.73 -31.92 -1.09
N PRO A 385 19.39 -33.09 -0.85
CA PRO A 385 20.78 -33.30 -1.28
C PRO A 385 20.98 -33.17 -2.79
N GLY A 386 19.97 -33.55 -3.59
CA GLY A 386 19.98 -33.42 -5.04
C GLY A 386 19.87 -31.96 -5.51
N ILE A 387 18.99 -31.17 -4.90
CA ILE A 387 18.84 -29.72 -5.16
C ILE A 387 20.12 -28.96 -4.80
N ILE A 388 20.72 -29.25 -3.64
CA ILE A 388 22.01 -28.65 -3.23
C ILE A 388 23.11 -29.03 -4.24
N ASN A 389 23.23 -30.32 -4.60
CA ASN A 389 24.27 -30.78 -5.53
C ASN A 389 24.06 -30.24 -6.96
N LEU A 390 22.83 -30.09 -7.42
CA LEU A 390 22.50 -29.43 -8.69
C LEU A 390 22.98 -27.97 -8.69
N THR A 391 22.65 -27.24 -7.63
CA THR A 391 22.98 -25.81 -7.48
C THR A 391 24.47 -25.60 -7.33
N MET A 392 25.14 -26.33 -6.43
CA MET A 392 26.58 -26.15 -6.16
C MET A 392 27.45 -26.44 -7.39
N ARG A 393 27.13 -27.47 -8.20
CA ARG A 393 27.80 -27.69 -9.49
C ARG A 393 27.58 -26.52 -10.45
N PHE A 394 26.35 -26.02 -10.52
CA PHE A 394 26.03 -24.91 -11.41
C PHE A 394 26.73 -23.59 -11.02
N LEU A 395 26.92 -23.33 -9.72
CA LEU A 395 27.71 -22.20 -9.22
C LEU A 395 29.22 -22.39 -9.45
N GLN A 396 29.73 -23.62 -9.44
CA GLN A 396 31.12 -23.93 -9.82
C GLN A 396 31.36 -23.72 -11.32
N GLU A 397 30.35 -24.01 -12.15
CA GLU A 397 30.36 -23.78 -13.61
C GLU A 397 30.17 -22.29 -13.97
N ASN A 398 29.55 -21.48 -13.12
CA ASN A 398 29.12 -20.10 -13.43
C ASN A 398 29.39 -19.13 -12.26
N THR A 399 30.63 -18.67 -12.12
CA THR A 399 31.10 -17.85 -10.97
C THR A 399 30.48 -16.44 -10.88
N ASN A 400 29.77 -15.98 -11.91
CA ASN A 400 29.12 -14.68 -11.94
C ASN A 400 27.74 -14.69 -11.26
N ILE A 401 27.21 -15.84 -10.87
CA ILE A 401 25.94 -15.95 -10.16
C ILE A 401 26.10 -15.44 -8.72
N LYS A 402 25.38 -14.37 -8.35
CA LYS A 402 25.39 -13.79 -7.00
C LYS A 402 24.07 -13.91 -6.24
N ALA A 403 23.00 -14.35 -6.90
CA ALA A 403 21.66 -14.50 -6.33
C ALA A 403 20.96 -15.75 -6.86
N ILE A 404 20.02 -16.27 -6.07
CA ILE A 404 19.16 -17.40 -6.44
C ILE A 404 17.70 -16.95 -6.26
N LEU A 405 16.84 -17.31 -7.20
CA LEU A 405 15.38 -17.18 -7.08
C LEU A 405 14.72 -18.54 -7.33
N LEU A 406 13.79 -18.90 -6.46
CA LEU A 406 13.00 -20.13 -6.54
C LEU A 406 11.65 -19.81 -7.19
N GLU A 407 11.49 -20.23 -8.44
CA GLU A 407 10.28 -19.99 -9.26
C GLU A 407 9.12 -20.90 -8.86
N CYS A 408 9.40 -22.19 -8.66
CA CYS A 408 8.39 -23.16 -8.28
C CYS A 408 8.07 -23.07 -6.78
N THR A 409 6.78 -23.10 -6.47
CA THR A 409 6.18 -23.03 -5.13
C THR A 409 6.53 -24.21 -4.22
N GLU A 410 6.98 -25.35 -4.76
CA GLU A 410 7.50 -26.50 -3.98
C GLU A 410 9.03 -26.50 -3.75
N LEU A 411 9.75 -25.46 -4.20
CA LEU A 411 11.19 -25.26 -3.92
C LEU A 411 11.56 -24.49 -2.63
N PRO A 412 10.73 -23.58 -2.05
CA PRO A 412 11.08 -22.87 -0.81
C PRO A 412 11.43 -23.77 0.40
N PRO A 413 10.92 -25.01 0.57
CA PRO A 413 11.40 -25.93 1.61
C PRO A 413 12.93 -26.17 1.60
N TYR A 414 13.61 -25.88 0.48
CA TYR A 414 15.07 -26.00 0.33
C TYR A 414 15.81 -24.66 0.46
N ALA A 415 15.12 -23.53 0.64
CA ALA A 415 15.72 -22.18 0.58
C ALA A 415 16.83 -21.99 1.63
N ASP A 416 16.58 -22.35 2.89
CA ASP A 416 17.59 -22.38 3.95
C ASP A 416 18.80 -23.24 3.60
N ALA A 417 18.57 -24.43 3.05
CA ALA A 417 19.65 -25.34 2.67
C ALA A 417 20.50 -24.74 1.55
N LEU A 418 19.90 -24.01 0.62
CA LEU A 418 20.61 -23.25 -0.40
C LEU A 418 21.37 -22.06 0.22
N ARG A 419 20.75 -21.23 1.08
CA ARG A 419 21.44 -20.14 1.82
C ARG A 419 22.67 -20.67 2.58
N ALA A 420 22.48 -21.75 3.34
CA ALA A 420 23.51 -22.38 4.19
C ALA A 420 24.68 -22.99 3.41
N HIS A 421 24.45 -23.63 2.26
CA HIS A 421 25.52 -24.26 1.47
C HIS A 421 26.18 -23.30 0.49
N THR A 422 25.40 -22.45 -0.21
CA THR A 422 25.92 -21.57 -1.27
C THR A 422 26.56 -20.29 -0.71
N GLY A 423 26.01 -19.72 0.38
CA GLY A 423 26.38 -18.37 0.81
C GLY A 423 25.85 -17.26 -0.10
N LEU A 424 24.86 -17.55 -0.96
CA LEU A 424 24.12 -16.58 -1.77
C LEU A 424 22.77 -16.22 -1.11
N PRO A 425 22.16 -15.07 -1.44
CA PRO A 425 20.78 -14.77 -1.08
C PRO A 425 19.83 -15.59 -1.96
N VAL A 426 18.72 -16.03 -1.36
CA VAL A 426 17.69 -16.88 -1.97
C VAL A 426 16.33 -16.23 -1.76
N TRP A 427 15.69 -15.79 -2.85
CA TRP A 427 14.29 -15.34 -2.87
C TRP A 427 13.37 -16.45 -3.36
N ASP A 428 12.11 -16.40 -2.96
CA ASP A 428 11.11 -17.43 -3.24
C ASP A 428 9.68 -16.83 -3.23
N ALA A 429 8.64 -17.68 -3.32
CA ALA A 429 7.25 -17.20 -3.31
C ALA A 429 6.82 -16.63 -1.94
N ILE A 430 7.43 -17.10 -0.84
CA ILE A 430 7.12 -16.64 0.50
C ILE A 430 7.81 -15.30 0.79
N THR A 431 9.05 -15.09 0.34
CA THR A 431 9.70 -13.75 0.43
C THR A 431 8.91 -12.68 -0.35
N GLY A 432 8.33 -13.06 -1.50
CA GLY A 432 7.43 -12.20 -2.25
C GLY A 432 6.13 -11.90 -1.47
N ALA A 433 5.56 -12.90 -0.80
CA ALA A 433 4.35 -12.73 -0.01
C ALA A 433 4.55 -11.88 1.25
N ASP A 434 5.60 -12.17 2.03
CA ASP A 434 5.94 -11.41 3.23
C ASP A 434 6.16 -9.92 2.91
N PHE A 435 6.66 -9.60 1.69
CA PHE A 435 6.83 -8.23 1.19
C PHE A 435 5.51 -7.48 0.96
N TYR A 436 4.58 -8.03 0.16
CA TYR A 436 3.30 -7.34 -0.11
C TYR A 436 2.38 -7.31 1.12
N VAL A 437 2.53 -8.26 2.05
CA VAL A 437 1.76 -8.31 3.30
C VAL A 437 2.36 -7.37 4.37
N SER A 438 3.69 -7.23 4.48
CA SER A 438 4.31 -6.31 5.45
C SER A 438 3.97 -4.84 5.16
N ALA A 439 3.85 -4.46 3.88
CA ALA A 439 3.41 -3.12 3.48
C ALA A 439 2.00 -2.74 3.98
N CYS A 440 1.18 -3.73 4.38
CA CYS A 440 -0.16 -3.55 4.96
C CYS A 440 -0.20 -3.70 6.49
N ARG A 441 0.93 -4.01 7.13
CA ARG A 441 1.02 -4.38 8.55
C ARG A 441 1.45 -3.21 9.43
N ASP A 442 0.98 -3.20 10.67
CA ASP A 442 1.49 -2.40 11.76
C ASP A 442 3.02 -2.57 11.95
N ALA A 443 3.74 -1.46 12.03
CA ALA A 443 5.19 -1.44 12.12
C ALA A 443 5.65 -1.48 13.59
N ALA A 444 5.61 -2.66 14.20
CA ALA A 444 5.84 -2.96 15.63
C ALA A 444 7.17 -2.50 16.30
N ARG A 445 7.91 -1.56 15.69
CA ARG A 445 9.12 -0.89 16.17
C ARG A 445 9.05 0.65 16.09
N PHE A 446 8.05 1.20 15.40
CA PHE A 446 7.88 2.63 15.13
C PHE A 446 6.41 2.96 14.81
N GLY A 447 6.12 4.14 14.24
CA GLY A 447 4.78 4.47 13.78
C GLY A 447 3.74 4.57 14.91
N LEU A 448 2.50 4.20 14.60
CA LEU A 448 1.39 4.36 15.55
C LEU A 448 1.31 3.22 16.58
N ASN A 449 1.58 1.98 16.16
CA ASN A 449 1.27 0.75 16.89
C ASN A 449 -0.23 0.59 17.25
N GLU A 450 -0.65 -0.66 17.46
CA GLU A 450 -1.96 -1.04 18.04
C GLU A 450 -3.23 -0.52 17.32
N TRP A 451 -3.09 0.09 16.14
CA TRP A 451 -4.21 0.46 15.27
C TRP A 451 -4.80 -0.74 14.53
N GLN A 452 -4.08 -1.85 14.53
CA GLN A 452 -4.40 -3.11 13.90
C GLN A 452 -4.53 -4.21 14.97
N GLU A 453 -5.35 -5.21 14.70
CA GLU A 453 -5.44 -6.42 15.50
C GLU A 453 -4.17 -7.27 15.34
N ALA A 454 -3.72 -7.90 16.42
CA ALA A 454 -2.66 -8.90 16.34
C ALA A 454 -3.23 -10.21 15.80
N TRP A 455 -2.44 -10.96 15.01
CA TRP A 455 -2.83 -12.29 14.55
C TRP A 455 -3.06 -13.23 15.73
N ASP A 456 -4.28 -13.76 15.84
CA ASP A 456 -4.71 -14.73 16.86
C ASP A 456 -4.02 -16.10 16.70
N ARG A 457 -3.55 -16.40 15.48
CA ARG A 457 -2.94 -17.66 15.01
C ARG A 457 -3.96 -18.78 14.76
N GLU A 458 -5.24 -18.45 14.56
CA GLU A 458 -6.34 -19.40 14.28
C GLU A 458 -6.67 -19.51 12.76
N GLN A 459 -5.71 -20.03 12.00
CA GLN A 459 -5.86 -20.28 10.56
C GLN A 459 -7.04 -21.23 10.22
N GLU A 460 -7.84 -20.85 9.21
CA GLU A 460 -8.93 -21.67 8.64
C GLU A 460 -8.45 -23.04 8.12
N ASP A 461 -9.08 -24.14 8.57
CA ASP A 461 -8.82 -25.54 8.15
C ASP A 461 -9.31 -25.83 6.72
N TYR A 462 -8.61 -25.24 5.74
CA TYR A 462 -8.89 -25.38 4.32
C TYR A 462 -8.69 -26.82 3.82
N LYS A 463 -9.60 -27.26 2.95
CA LYS A 463 -9.50 -28.50 2.18
C LYS A 463 -9.69 -28.17 0.71
N PHE A 464 -9.03 -28.91 -0.17
CA PHE A 464 -9.04 -28.63 -1.61
C PHE A 464 -10.47 -28.47 -2.16
N GLY A 465 -10.74 -27.33 -2.79
CA GLY A 465 -12.05 -26.99 -3.33
C GLY A 465 -13.14 -26.63 -2.31
N MET A 466 -12.87 -26.61 -0.99
CA MET A 466 -13.86 -26.34 0.07
C MET A 466 -14.67 -25.06 -0.21
N ASN A 467 -13.98 -23.99 -0.59
CA ASN A 467 -14.51 -22.65 -0.79
C ASN A 467 -15.26 -22.44 -2.13
N LEU A 468 -15.44 -23.50 -2.93
CA LEU A 468 -16.23 -23.48 -4.16
C LEU A 468 -17.73 -23.73 -3.90
N ILE A 469 -18.58 -23.21 -4.78
CA ILE A 469 -19.99 -23.60 -4.87
C ILE A 469 -20.13 -25.02 -5.45
N GLU A 470 -21.25 -25.68 -5.17
CA GLU A 470 -21.46 -27.10 -5.45
C GLU A 470 -21.49 -27.46 -6.95
N THR A 471 -21.79 -26.49 -7.82
CA THR A 471 -21.65 -26.63 -9.29
C THR A 471 -20.19 -26.68 -9.71
N ASP A 472 -19.35 -25.85 -9.11
CA ASP A 472 -17.93 -25.70 -9.46
C ASP A 472 -17.08 -26.85 -8.90
N LYS A 473 -17.44 -27.36 -7.72
CA LYS A 473 -16.84 -28.60 -7.16
C LYS A 473 -16.93 -29.77 -8.13
N LYS A 474 -18.03 -29.86 -8.91
CA LYS A 474 -18.26 -30.89 -9.93
C LYS A 474 -17.48 -30.63 -11.23
N LEU A 475 -16.87 -29.46 -11.40
CA LEU A 475 -15.98 -29.16 -12.52
C LEU A 475 -14.52 -29.51 -12.23
N LEU A 476 -14.12 -29.66 -10.96
CA LEU A 476 -12.77 -30.06 -10.58
C LEU A 476 -12.38 -31.39 -11.26
N GLN A 477 -11.23 -31.37 -11.93
CA GLN A 477 -10.73 -32.49 -12.72
C GLN A 477 -9.97 -33.49 -11.84
N ASN A 478 -9.13 -33.01 -10.91
CA ASN A 478 -8.33 -33.90 -10.08
C ASN A 478 -9.11 -34.58 -8.94
N LEU A 479 -10.28 -34.05 -8.56
CA LEU A 479 -11.22 -34.80 -7.70
C LEU A 479 -11.76 -36.06 -8.39
N LYS A 480 -11.91 -36.08 -9.72
CA LYS A 480 -12.50 -37.21 -10.46
C LYS A 480 -11.56 -38.40 -10.62
N GLN A 481 -10.24 -38.19 -10.46
CA GLN A 481 -9.26 -39.27 -10.46
C GLN A 481 -9.27 -40.06 -9.12
N LYS A 482 -9.66 -39.40 -8.02
CA LYS A 482 -9.94 -40.04 -6.72
C LYS A 482 -11.40 -40.53 -6.73
N GLY A 483 -11.66 -41.54 -7.57
CA GLY A 483 -12.99 -41.98 -8.01
C GLY A 483 -13.99 -42.32 -6.89
N GLU A 484 -15.27 -42.35 -7.30
CA GLU A 484 -16.46 -42.42 -6.45
C GLU A 484 -16.39 -43.47 -5.33
N GLY A 485 -16.09 -43.01 -4.11
CA GLY A 485 -16.29 -43.77 -2.88
C GLY A 485 -17.58 -43.32 -2.20
N GLU A 486 -18.49 -44.28 -1.94
CA GLU A 486 -19.74 -44.03 -1.21
C GLU A 486 -19.49 -43.34 0.13
N ALA A 487 -20.51 -42.61 0.62
CA ALA A 487 -20.47 -41.89 1.89
C ALA A 487 -20.13 -42.87 3.04
N LYS A 488 -18.89 -42.80 3.54
CA LYS A 488 -18.36 -43.81 4.46
C LYS A 488 -19.17 -43.85 5.76
N PRO A 489 -19.58 -45.05 6.24
CA PRO A 489 -20.24 -45.19 7.53
C PRO A 489 -19.30 -44.79 8.68
N LEU A 490 -19.87 -44.59 9.89
CA LEU A 490 -19.08 -44.18 11.06
C LEU A 490 -17.89 -45.12 11.30
N LYS A 491 -16.67 -44.55 11.21
CA LYS A 491 -15.40 -45.28 11.25
C LYS A 491 -15.35 -46.29 12.40
N THR A 492 -15.12 -47.55 12.05
CA THR A 492 -14.95 -48.66 12.98
C THR A 492 -13.71 -48.45 13.86
N ALA A 493 -13.62 -49.17 14.98
CA ALA A 493 -12.42 -49.15 15.84
C ALA A 493 -11.15 -49.59 15.08
N ARG A 494 -11.28 -50.45 14.06
CA ARG A 494 -10.19 -50.91 13.20
C ARG A 494 -9.66 -49.80 12.27
N GLU A 495 -10.55 -48.94 11.76
CA GLU A 495 -10.17 -47.77 10.95
C GLU A 495 -9.54 -46.67 11.81
N ARG A 496 -10.06 -46.41 13.02
CA ARG A 496 -9.41 -45.49 13.97
C ARG A 496 -8.01 -45.99 14.37
N ALA A 497 -7.85 -47.30 14.56
CA ALA A 497 -6.54 -47.91 14.78
C ALA A 497 -5.61 -47.84 13.54
N ALA A 498 -6.18 -47.81 12.33
CA ALA A 498 -5.43 -47.53 11.11
C ALA A 498 -5.00 -46.05 11.04
N GLU A 499 -5.88 -45.10 11.37
CA GLU A 499 -5.54 -43.67 11.44
C GLU A 499 -4.47 -43.39 12.50
N VAL A 500 -4.52 -44.02 13.68
CA VAL A 500 -3.45 -43.96 14.69
C VAL A 500 -2.15 -44.57 14.16
N ARG A 501 -2.19 -45.64 13.35
CA ARG A 501 -1.01 -46.17 12.66
C ARG A 501 -0.47 -45.20 11.60
N THR A 502 -1.34 -44.54 10.83
CA THR A 502 -0.96 -43.56 9.80
C THR A 502 -0.38 -42.29 10.43
N ALA A 503 -0.96 -41.78 11.53
CA ALA A 503 -0.40 -40.68 12.31
C ALA A 503 0.97 -41.05 12.92
N ARG A 504 1.11 -42.28 13.44
CA ARG A 504 2.40 -42.79 13.95
C ARG A 504 3.41 -43.08 12.83
N ALA A 505 2.95 -43.33 11.60
CA ALA A 505 3.80 -43.43 10.41
C ALA A 505 4.24 -42.05 9.91
N LYS A 506 3.33 -41.05 9.89
CA LYS A 506 3.63 -39.64 9.63
C LYS A 506 4.69 -39.13 10.61
N ALA A 507 4.44 -39.22 11.92
CA ALA A 507 5.41 -38.84 12.95
C ALA A 507 6.75 -39.59 12.85
N LYS A 508 6.78 -40.83 12.32
CA LYS A 508 8.01 -41.59 12.08
C LYS A 508 8.73 -41.21 10.77
N ALA A 509 8.02 -40.67 9.79
CA ALA A 509 8.59 -40.04 8.61
C ALA A 509 9.14 -38.66 8.99
N ASP A 510 8.36 -37.84 9.68
CA ASP A 510 8.77 -36.53 10.18
C ASP A 510 10.03 -36.65 11.07
N PHE A 511 10.08 -37.63 11.98
CA PHE A 511 11.27 -37.94 12.78
C PHE A 511 12.48 -38.40 11.94
N ARG A 512 12.27 -39.05 10.79
CA ARG A 512 13.36 -39.40 9.85
C ARG A 512 13.88 -38.16 9.13
N THR A 513 12.98 -37.28 8.66
CA THR A 513 13.35 -35.98 8.09
C THR A 513 14.15 -35.16 9.09
N MET A 514 13.68 -35.05 10.35
CA MET A 514 14.42 -34.42 11.44
C MET A 514 15.79 -35.08 11.65
N ALA A 515 15.89 -36.42 11.65
CA ALA A 515 17.18 -37.12 11.82
C ALA A 515 18.16 -36.94 10.63
N VAL A 516 17.67 -36.61 9.43
CA VAL A 516 18.51 -36.24 8.27
C VAL A 516 18.91 -34.77 8.33
N VAL A 517 17.97 -33.88 8.68
CA VAL A 517 18.23 -32.46 8.96
C VAL A 517 19.26 -32.30 10.08
N ASP A 518 19.13 -33.03 11.19
CA ASP A 518 20.10 -33.05 12.30
C ASP A 518 21.49 -33.53 11.88
N LYS A 519 21.59 -34.51 10.98
CA LYS A 519 22.88 -34.96 10.42
C LYS A 519 23.52 -33.91 9.53
N THR A 520 22.71 -33.08 8.86
CA THR A 520 23.17 -31.93 8.07
C THR A 520 23.60 -30.78 8.98
N LYS A 521 22.77 -30.41 9.98
CA LYS A 521 23.09 -29.42 11.02
C LYS A 521 24.39 -29.76 11.76
N LYS A 522 24.59 -31.01 12.17
CA LYS A 522 25.82 -31.48 12.85
C LYS A 522 27.09 -31.44 11.98
N LYS A 523 26.99 -31.08 10.70
CA LYS A 523 28.13 -30.82 9.80
C LYS A 523 28.29 -29.35 9.40
N LEU A 524 27.28 -28.52 9.59
CA LEU A 524 27.31 -27.09 9.31
C LEU A 524 27.71 -26.34 10.58
N GLN A 525 28.75 -25.52 10.49
CA GLN A 525 28.99 -24.49 11.51
C GLN A 525 27.85 -23.47 11.43
N ARG A 526 27.28 -23.07 12.58
CA ARG A 526 26.27 -22.01 12.60
C ARG A 526 26.88 -20.73 12.03
N ARG A 527 26.18 -20.13 11.08
CA ARG A 527 26.55 -18.83 10.49
C ARG A 527 26.02 -17.69 11.36
N GLN A 528 26.57 -16.49 11.23
CA GLN A 528 26.00 -15.31 11.89
C GLN A 528 24.61 -15.01 11.31
N ALA A 529 23.76 -14.35 12.11
CA ALA A 529 22.54 -13.72 11.62
C ALA A 529 22.82 -12.75 10.46
N PRO A 530 21.83 -12.47 9.59
CA PRO A 530 21.95 -11.41 8.60
C PRO A 530 22.04 -10.04 9.27
N ARG A 531 22.70 -9.10 8.59
CA ARG A 531 22.97 -7.75 9.10
C ARG A 531 22.94 -6.74 7.97
N LEU A 532 22.44 -5.54 8.25
CA LEU A 532 22.37 -4.46 7.27
C LEU A 532 23.61 -3.56 7.37
N GLY A 533 24.18 -3.19 6.23
CA GLY A 533 25.10 -2.06 6.15
C GLY A 533 24.34 -0.80 5.74
N VAL A 534 24.56 0.33 6.43
CA VAL A 534 24.05 1.64 6.02
C VAL A 534 25.24 2.53 5.68
N VAL A 535 25.33 2.93 4.41
CA VAL A 535 26.24 4.02 3.99
C VAL A 535 25.59 5.34 4.35
N ARG A 536 26.30 6.16 5.12
CA ARG A 536 25.82 7.48 5.53
C ARG A 536 26.43 8.63 4.73
N ILE A 537 25.63 9.64 4.40
CA ILE A 537 26.13 10.94 3.96
C ILE A 537 26.84 11.67 5.11
N ASP A 538 27.64 12.69 4.78
CA ASP A 538 28.31 13.57 5.75
C ASP A 538 27.31 14.61 6.28
N PHE A 539 26.35 14.13 7.06
CA PHE A 539 25.25 14.91 7.62
C PHE A 539 24.88 14.30 8.98
N ASN A 540 24.64 15.14 9.99
CA ASN A 540 24.31 14.69 11.34
C ASN A 540 23.01 15.34 11.80
N TYR A 541 22.06 14.53 12.22
CA TYR A 541 20.72 14.90 12.68
C TYR A 541 20.25 13.85 13.69
N PRO A 542 19.26 14.14 14.56
CA PRO A 542 18.74 13.16 15.52
C PRO A 542 17.60 12.33 14.89
N PRO A 543 17.83 11.08 14.47
CA PRO A 543 16.85 10.29 13.72
C PRO A 543 15.67 9.85 14.61
N SER A 544 14.53 9.56 13.99
CA SER A 544 13.31 9.10 14.66
C SER A 544 13.07 7.60 14.51
N ALA A 545 12.27 6.98 15.38
CA ALA A 545 11.91 5.57 15.19
C ALA A 545 11.16 5.38 13.85
N GLY A 546 11.65 4.47 13.01
CA GLY A 546 11.22 4.26 11.62
C GLY A 546 12.27 4.72 10.60
N ASP A 547 13.15 5.64 10.98
CA ASP A 547 14.27 6.11 10.18
C ASP A 547 15.31 4.99 9.94
N VAL A 548 16.00 5.05 8.80
CA VAL A 548 17.14 4.19 8.46
C VAL A 548 18.33 4.44 9.39
N ASP A 549 18.54 5.68 9.82
CA ASP A 549 19.60 6.05 10.76
C ASP A 549 19.27 5.75 12.23
N TYR A 550 18.06 5.28 12.52
CA TYR A 550 17.67 4.80 13.84
C TYR A 550 17.74 3.26 13.90
N PRO A 551 18.77 2.65 14.53
CA PRO A 551 18.93 1.19 14.52
C PRO A 551 17.81 0.42 15.23
N GLY A 552 16.99 1.08 16.07
CA GLY A 552 15.81 0.46 16.67
C GLY A 552 14.69 0.12 15.69
N SER A 553 14.70 0.70 14.48
CA SER A 553 13.72 0.46 13.40
C SER A 553 13.71 -0.98 12.89
N TYR A 554 14.78 -1.75 13.14
CA TYR A 554 15.09 -3.03 12.50
C TYR A 554 15.03 -4.24 13.46
N ASP A 555 14.78 -5.44 12.92
CA ASP A 555 14.81 -6.71 13.67
C ASP A 555 16.13 -7.51 13.55
N TYR A 556 17.21 -6.82 13.13
CA TYR A 556 18.57 -7.35 12.95
C TYR A 556 19.63 -6.27 13.26
N GLU A 557 20.87 -6.71 13.51
CA GLU A 557 22.04 -5.82 13.71
C GLU A 557 22.28 -4.94 12.45
N VAL A 558 22.48 -3.64 12.67
CA VAL A 558 22.76 -2.65 11.63
C VAL A 558 24.12 -1.99 11.86
N LEU A 559 24.91 -1.84 10.80
CA LEU A 559 26.25 -1.26 10.84
C LEU A 559 26.32 0.00 9.96
N TYR A 560 26.53 1.15 10.59
CA TYR A 560 26.60 2.45 9.92
C TYR A 560 28.03 2.82 9.52
N ARG A 561 28.17 3.44 8.34
CA ARG A 561 29.45 3.97 7.86
C ARG A 561 29.27 5.26 7.06
N VAL A 562 29.61 6.39 7.69
CA VAL A 562 29.71 7.69 7.00
C VAL A 562 30.81 7.70 5.93
N VAL A 563 30.55 8.46 4.86
CA VAL A 563 31.48 8.81 3.79
C VAL A 563 31.94 10.27 3.96
N PRO A 564 33.17 10.53 4.44
CA PRO A 564 33.68 11.90 4.60
C PRO A 564 33.62 12.73 3.30
N GLY A 565 33.12 13.94 3.42
CA GLY A 565 32.91 14.89 2.33
C GLY A 565 31.68 14.65 1.44
N LEU A 566 30.88 13.60 1.70
CA LEU A 566 29.68 13.30 0.90
C LEU A 566 28.49 14.16 1.34
N THR A 567 28.40 15.40 0.85
CA THR A 567 27.27 16.29 1.19
C THR A 567 25.98 15.92 0.45
N TRP A 568 24.85 16.38 0.97
CA TRP A 568 23.53 16.25 0.35
C TRP A 568 23.49 16.82 -1.08
N GLU A 569 24.26 17.87 -1.40
CA GLU A 569 24.42 18.44 -2.74
C GLU A 569 25.11 17.48 -3.70
N MET A 570 26.07 16.69 -3.24
CA MET A 570 26.70 15.67 -4.07
C MET A 570 25.71 14.55 -4.42
N ALA A 571 24.91 14.10 -3.44
CA ALA A 571 23.83 13.13 -3.64
C ALA A 571 22.76 13.66 -4.62
N LYS A 572 22.14 14.81 -4.33
CA LYS A 572 21.15 15.48 -5.20
C LYS A 572 21.66 15.75 -6.62
N SER A 573 22.95 16.03 -6.80
CA SER A 573 23.52 16.35 -8.11
C SER A 573 24.17 15.15 -8.82
N GLY A 574 24.07 13.95 -8.22
CA GLY A 574 24.63 12.70 -8.73
C GLY A 574 26.15 12.69 -8.90
N ARG A 575 26.88 13.61 -8.25
CA ARG A 575 28.30 13.90 -8.54
C ARG A 575 29.13 14.05 -7.27
N MET A 576 29.81 12.97 -6.90
CA MET A 576 30.92 12.99 -5.96
C MET A 576 32.18 13.61 -6.58
N THR A 577 33.03 14.22 -5.75
CA THR A 577 34.41 14.50 -6.14
C THR A 577 35.24 13.20 -6.21
N VAL A 578 36.42 13.24 -6.83
CA VAL A 578 37.31 12.05 -6.91
C VAL A 578 37.68 11.53 -5.52
N MET A 579 37.92 12.41 -4.54
CA MET A 579 38.24 12.03 -3.16
C MET A 579 37.04 11.41 -2.45
N VAL A 580 35.85 12.01 -2.59
CA VAL A 580 34.62 11.50 -1.97
C VAL A 580 34.23 10.14 -2.57
N ARG A 581 34.41 9.93 -3.89
CA ARG A 581 34.23 8.60 -4.50
C ARG A 581 35.20 7.56 -3.95
N GLN A 582 36.43 7.93 -3.58
CA GLN A 582 37.36 7.00 -2.92
C GLN A 582 36.90 6.65 -1.50
N GLU A 583 36.44 7.62 -0.70
CA GLU A 583 35.87 7.31 0.63
C GLU A 583 34.57 6.49 0.52
N PHE A 584 33.72 6.73 -0.49
CA PHE A 584 32.51 5.94 -0.75
C PHE A 584 32.84 4.47 -1.00
N VAL A 585 33.80 4.18 -1.87
CA VAL A 585 34.27 2.80 -2.11
C VAL A 585 34.89 2.19 -0.85
N LYS A 586 35.63 2.96 -0.04
CA LYS A 586 36.13 2.49 1.26
C LYS A 586 34.98 2.19 2.24
N ALA A 587 33.89 2.95 2.21
CA ALA A 587 32.72 2.71 3.07
C ALA A 587 32.02 1.39 2.72
N ILE A 588 31.74 1.14 1.43
CA ILE A 588 31.20 -0.15 0.95
C ILE A 588 32.12 -1.30 1.38
N LYS A 589 33.43 -1.19 1.07
CA LYS A 589 34.42 -2.24 1.40
C LYS A 589 34.59 -2.48 2.90
N TRP A 590 34.39 -1.45 3.73
CA TRP A 590 34.38 -1.60 5.19
C TRP A 590 33.14 -2.34 5.68
N LEU A 591 31.95 -2.03 5.15
CA LEU A 591 30.71 -2.73 5.49
C LEU A 591 30.75 -4.20 5.06
N GLU A 592 31.16 -4.49 3.82
CA GLU A 592 31.42 -5.86 3.35
C GLU A 592 32.45 -6.57 4.25
N GLY A 593 33.57 -5.91 4.56
CA GLY A 593 34.63 -6.44 5.42
C GLY A 593 34.19 -6.66 6.88
N LYS A 594 33.06 -6.10 7.30
CA LYS A 594 32.41 -6.43 8.57
C LYS A 594 31.49 -7.66 8.48
N GLY A 595 31.10 -8.09 7.28
CA GLY A 595 30.24 -9.25 7.05
C GLY A 595 28.74 -8.92 7.08
N VAL A 596 28.34 -7.79 6.48
CA VAL A 596 26.92 -7.47 6.22
C VAL A 596 26.33 -8.37 5.12
N SER A 597 25.01 -8.47 5.09
CA SER A 597 24.25 -9.33 4.17
C SER A 597 23.66 -8.59 2.96
N GLY A 598 23.54 -7.27 3.08
CA GLY A 598 23.15 -6.30 2.06
C GLY A 598 23.49 -4.87 2.55
N ILE A 599 23.47 -3.88 1.66
CA ILE A 599 23.87 -2.49 1.96
C ILE A 599 22.86 -1.48 1.40
N THR A 600 22.36 -0.58 2.25
CA THR A 600 21.50 0.56 1.87
C THR A 600 22.22 1.91 2.06
N GLY A 601 21.56 2.99 1.66
CA GLY A 601 21.92 4.37 1.97
C GLY A 601 20.98 4.99 3.01
N ASP A 602 21.45 6.01 3.73
CA ASP A 602 20.67 6.82 4.69
C ASP A 602 19.84 7.95 4.04
N CYS A 603 20.01 8.18 2.75
CA CYS A 603 19.34 9.24 2.01
C CYS A 603 18.90 8.72 0.64
N GLY A 604 17.63 8.88 0.27
CA GLY A 604 17.06 8.34 -0.97
C GLY A 604 17.81 8.75 -2.25
N PHE A 605 18.40 9.94 -2.29
CA PHE A 605 19.23 10.42 -3.41
C PHE A 605 20.54 9.64 -3.62
N LEU A 606 20.96 8.78 -2.68
CA LEU A 606 22.08 7.85 -2.87
C LEU A 606 21.83 6.82 -3.98
N MET A 607 20.59 6.71 -4.49
CA MET A 607 20.27 6.05 -5.77
C MET A 607 21.22 6.44 -6.91
N ALA A 608 21.74 7.68 -6.92
CA ALA A 608 22.69 8.14 -7.93
C ALA A 608 24.02 7.37 -7.93
N PHE A 609 24.37 6.76 -6.80
CA PHE A 609 25.59 5.99 -6.62
C PHE A 609 25.34 4.48 -6.58
N GLN A 610 24.11 4.02 -6.84
CA GLN A 610 23.72 2.61 -6.89
C GLN A 610 24.65 1.77 -7.78
N THR A 611 24.99 2.23 -8.99
CA THR A 611 25.96 1.53 -9.87
C THR A 611 27.37 1.54 -9.30
N ILE A 612 27.83 2.66 -8.71
CA ILE A 612 29.18 2.74 -8.10
C ILE A 612 29.29 1.80 -6.91
N ALA A 613 28.19 1.63 -6.15
CA ALA A 613 28.10 0.68 -5.06
C ALA A 613 28.08 -0.77 -5.56
N SER A 614 27.30 -1.09 -6.61
CA SER A 614 27.18 -2.47 -7.11
C SER A 614 28.44 -2.92 -7.86
N GLU A 615 29.09 -2.04 -8.63
CA GLU A 615 30.41 -2.26 -9.26
C GLU A 615 31.49 -2.72 -8.26
N VAL A 616 31.41 -2.28 -7.00
CA VAL A 616 32.39 -2.63 -5.97
C VAL A 616 31.87 -3.63 -4.94
N SER A 617 30.58 -3.98 -4.92
CA SER A 617 29.99 -4.86 -3.90
C SER A 617 29.88 -6.32 -4.36
N THR A 618 29.97 -7.24 -3.39
CA THR A 618 29.71 -8.68 -3.53
C THR A 618 28.39 -9.12 -2.87
N VAL A 619 27.72 -8.18 -2.18
CA VAL A 619 26.38 -8.34 -1.60
C VAL A 619 25.39 -7.38 -2.26
N PRO A 620 24.07 -7.66 -2.25
CA PRO A 620 23.06 -6.73 -2.77
C PRO A 620 23.20 -5.32 -2.17
N VAL A 621 23.22 -4.32 -3.04
CA VAL A 621 23.16 -2.89 -2.68
C VAL A 621 21.81 -2.32 -3.09
N PHE A 622 21.22 -1.48 -2.24
CA PHE A 622 19.89 -0.91 -2.47
C PHE A 622 19.86 0.49 -1.86
N MET A 623 20.53 1.44 -2.54
CA MET A 623 20.79 2.79 -2.02
C MET A 623 19.54 3.70 -1.89
N SER A 624 18.34 3.18 -2.15
CA SER A 624 17.07 3.88 -2.02
C SER A 624 15.91 2.90 -2.00
N ALA A 625 14.83 3.24 -1.30
CA ALA A 625 13.54 2.55 -1.35
C ALA A 625 12.98 2.43 -2.78
N MET A 626 13.36 3.35 -3.68
CA MET A 626 12.93 3.37 -5.09
C MET A 626 13.29 2.11 -5.88
N ILE A 627 14.26 1.30 -5.42
CA ILE A 627 14.62 0.03 -6.06
C ILE A 627 13.48 -1.01 -6.03
N GLN A 628 12.51 -0.86 -5.12
CA GLN A 628 11.30 -1.68 -5.02
C GLN A 628 10.32 -1.40 -6.16
N SER A 629 10.40 -0.22 -6.80
CA SER A 629 9.33 0.29 -7.66
C SER A 629 8.98 -0.59 -8.87
N PRO A 630 9.91 -1.30 -9.56
CA PRO A 630 9.50 -2.10 -10.72
C PRO A 630 8.66 -3.30 -10.28
N MET A 631 9.06 -3.95 -9.17
CA MET A 631 8.35 -5.06 -8.52
C MET A 631 6.98 -4.63 -7.97
N MET A 632 6.88 -3.41 -7.42
CA MET A 632 5.57 -2.83 -7.07
C MET A 632 4.71 -2.60 -8.32
N SER A 633 5.28 -2.04 -9.38
CA SER A 633 4.55 -1.65 -10.59
C SER A 633 3.93 -2.81 -11.36
N VAL A 634 4.53 -4.01 -11.29
CA VAL A 634 3.98 -5.21 -11.94
C VAL A 634 2.85 -5.87 -11.16
N ALA A 635 2.57 -5.42 -9.93
CA ALA A 635 1.54 -5.99 -9.05
C ALA A 635 0.15 -5.35 -9.20
N PHE A 636 0.03 -4.21 -9.89
CA PHE A 636 -1.21 -3.46 -10.13
C PHE A 636 -1.48 -3.35 -11.65
N ASP A 637 -2.70 -2.97 -12.07
CA ASP A 637 -2.91 -2.72 -13.50
C ASP A 637 -2.14 -1.48 -13.98
N LYS A 638 -1.91 -1.40 -15.30
CA LYS A 638 -1.30 -0.24 -15.93
C LYS A 638 -2.11 1.07 -15.77
N TYR A 639 -3.39 1.01 -15.40
CA TYR A 639 -4.21 2.20 -15.09
C TYR A 639 -4.23 2.56 -13.60
N ASP A 640 -3.86 1.63 -12.72
CA ASP A 640 -3.70 1.91 -11.29
C ASP A 640 -2.44 2.74 -11.04
N LYS A 641 -2.49 3.55 -9.98
CA LYS A 641 -1.45 4.54 -9.66
C LYS A 641 -0.74 4.23 -8.34
N ILE A 642 0.54 4.60 -8.27
CA ILE A 642 1.39 4.51 -7.09
C ILE A 642 1.80 5.92 -6.71
N LEU A 643 1.51 6.34 -5.48
CA LEU A 643 1.96 7.61 -4.93
C LEU A 643 3.43 7.47 -4.53
N VAL A 644 4.31 8.26 -5.12
CA VAL A 644 5.69 8.40 -4.63
C VAL A 644 5.74 9.62 -3.73
N LEU A 645 5.91 9.39 -2.43
CA LEU A 645 6.02 10.43 -1.41
C LEU A 645 7.50 10.69 -1.11
N THR A 646 7.97 11.91 -1.36
CA THR A 646 9.36 12.35 -1.10
C THR A 646 9.38 13.52 -0.11
N ALA A 647 10.58 13.92 0.33
CA ALA A 647 10.75 15.15 1.11
C ALA A 647 10.60 16.43 0.26
N TYR A 648 11.00 16.39 -1.02
CA TYR A 648 11.00 17.55 -1.92
C TYR A 648 10.71 17.15 -3.38
N SER A 649 9.49 17.44 -3.87
CA SER A 649 9.00 16.94 -5.17
C SER A 649 9.82 17.41 -6.38
N ASP A 650 10.22 18.68 -6.41
CA ASP A 650 11.08 19.25 -7.46
C ASP A 650 12.44 18.55 -7.56
N THR A 651 12.99 18.09 -6.42
CA THR A 651 14.33 17.50 -6.38
C THR A 651 14.34 16.07 -6.92
N LEU A 652 13.32 15.27 -6.60
CA LEU A 652 13.18 13.91 -7.12
C LEU A 652 12.86 13.91 -8.62
N SER A 653 11.99 14.82 -9.06
CA SER A 653 11.59 14.94 -10.48
C SER A 653 12.79 15.27 -11.39
N ALA A 654 13.76 16.04 -10.88
CA ALA A 654 15.01 16.35 -11.57
C ALA A 654 15.98 15.14 -11.70
N GLN A 655 15.72 14.02 -11.01
CA GLN A 655 16.56 12.80 -11.04
C GLN A 655 16.08 11.73 -12.02
N LYS A 656 15.23 12.06 -13.01
CA LYS A 656 14.67 11.10 -13.97
C LYS A 656 15.68 10.12 -14.59
N ASP A 657 16.75 10.61 -15.22
CA ASP A 657 17.74 9.75 -15.90
C ASP A 657 18.48 8.84 -14.89
N THR A 658 18.65 9.32 -13.66
CA THR A 658 19.18 8.55 -12.53
C THR A 658 18.21 7.44 -12.15
N LEU A 659 16.96 7.78 -11.80
CA LEU A 659 15.93 6.83 -11.41
C LEU A 659 15.74 5.71 -12.43
N LEU A 660 15.69 6.06 -13.72
CA LEU A 660 15.51 5.10 -14.81
C LEU A 660 16.73 4.20 -14.97
N SER A 661 17.94 4.78 -15.03
CA SER A 661 19.18 4.03 -15.26
C SER A 661 19.80 3.36 -14.03
N LYS A 662 19.23 3.55 -12.83
CA LYS A 662 19.74 3.03 -11.55
C LYS A 662 18.73 2.19 -10.76
N CYS A 663 17.44 2.54 -10.80
CA CYS A 663 16.37 1.83 -10.08
C CYS A 663 15.39 1.12 -11.03
N GLY A 664 15.41 1.40 -12.33
CA GLY A 664 14.38 0.93 -13.26
C GLY A 664 13.05 1.69 -13.13
N PHE A 665 13.09 2.90 -12.57
CA PHE A 665 11.93 3.78 -12.38
C PHE A 665 11.92 4.87 -13.45
N ASP A 666 10.94 4.88 -14.34
CA ASP A 666 10.71 6.05 -15.20
C ASP A 666 9.84 7.08 -14.47
N VAL A 667 10.29 8.34 -14.45
CA VAL A 667 9.50 9.48 -13.92
C VAL A 667 8.35 9.84 -14.87
N ASP A 668 8.47 9.54 -16.17
CA ASP A 668 7.40 9.78 -17.16
C ASP A 668 6.35 8.65 -17.21
N ASP A 669 6.57 7.53 -16.52
CA ASP A 669 5.57 6.47 -16.40
C ASP A 669 4.41 6.98 -15.55
N ASP A 670 3.30 7.31 -16.23
CA ASP A 670 2.12 7.97 -15.65
C ASP A 670 1.48 7.19 -14.50
N ARG A 671 1.89 5.94 -14.27
CA ARG A 671 1.54 5.12 -13.09
C ARG A 671 2.10 5.69 -11.79
N PHE A 672 3.24 6.36 -11.82
CA PHE A 672 3.84 6.97 -10.64
C PHE A 672 3.46 8.43 -10.52
N VAL A 673 2.86 8.81 -9.39
CA VAL A 673 2.45 10.18 -9.11
C VAL A 673 3.30 10.72 -7.97
N ILE A 674 4.25 11.59 -8.30
CA ILE A 674 5.19 12.16 -7.32
C ILE A 674 4.53 13.33 -6.58
N TYR A 675 4.56 13.30 -5.26
CA TYR A 675 4.28 14.44 -4.38
C TYR A 675 5.32 14.50 -3.27
N GLY A 676 5.55 15.70 -2.74
CA GLY A 676 6.49 15.89 -1.64
C GLY A 676 5.85 16.55 -0.42
N ALA A 677 6.50 16.36 0.73
CA ALA A 677 6.05 16.82 2.04
C ALA A 677 6.50 18.26 2.39
N GLU A 678 7.20 18.97 1.50
CA GLU A 678 7.77 20.32 1.71
C GLU A 678 6.77 21.43 2.09
N SER A 679 5.46 21.16 1.99
CA SER A 679 4.38 22.08 2.39
C SER A 679 3.70 21.71 3.72
N VAL A 680 4.17 20.66 4.40
CA VAL A 680 3.63 20.20 5.69
C VAL A 680 4.34 20.92 6.84
N PRO A 681 3.64 21.67 7.71
CA PRO A 681 4.26 22.38 8.83
C PRO A 681 5.01 21.43 9.78
N GLY A 682 6.23 21.80 10.16
CA GLY A 682 7.14 21.01 11.00
C GLY A 682 8.01 20.03 10.21
N PHE A 683 7.64 19.67 8.98
CA PHE A 683 8.46 18.81 8.13
C PHE A 683 9.69 19.55 7.57
N GLU A 684 9.72 20.89 7.60
CA GLU A 684 10.89 21.67 7.18
C GLU A 684 12.10 21.51 8.11
N ALA A 685 11.96 20.82 9.25
CA ALA A 685 13.07 20.38 10.11
C ALA A 685 14.05 19.44 9.38
N VAL A 686 13.55 18.56 8.50
CA VAL A 686 14.31 17.62 7.65
C VAL A 686 15.42 18.36 6.89
N GLY A 687 15.04 19.38 6.11
CA GLY A 687 15.97 20.18 5.30
C GLY A 687 16.96 21.05 6.09
N LYS A 688 16.91 21.04 7.43
CA LYS A 688 17.83 21.74 8.32
C LYS A 688 18.70 20.78 9.16
N GLY A 689 18.39 19.49 9.19
CA GLY A 689 18.98 18.53 10.15
C GLY A 689 18.45 18.70 11.58
N GLU A 690 17.31 19.35 11.76
CA GLU A 690 16.62 19.50 13.05
C GLU A 690 15.82 18.22 13.36
N LYS A 691 15.66 17.87 14.65
CA LYS A 691 14.80 16.74 15.02
C LYS A 691 13.34 17.03 14.66
N VAL A 692 12.74 16.19 13.82
CA VAL A 692 11.32 16.25 13.46
C VAL A 692 10.43 15.85 14.64
N ASP A 693 9.34 16.59 14.85
CA ASP A 693 8.25 16.20 15.75
C ASP A 693 7.23 15.36 14.96
N VAL A 694 7.38 14.03 15.01
CA VAL A 694 6.56 13.08 14.27
C VAL A 694 5.08 13.18 14.65
N ASP A 695 4.75 13.40 15.93
CA ASP A 695 3.36 13.51 16.40
C ASP A 695 2.68 14.79 15.88
N TYR A 696 3.41 15.91 15.85
CA TYR A 696 2.93 17.17 15.29
C TYR A 696 2.77 17.11 13.76
N VAL A 697 3.70 16.46 13.05
CA VAL A 697 3.73 16.39 11.58
C VAL A 697 2.74 15.35 11.02
N THR A 698 2.49 14.24 11.73
CA THR A 698 1.66 13.12 11.26
C THR A 698 0.29 13.54 10.71
N PRO A 699 -0.53 14.40 11.38
CA PRO A 699 -1.81 14.85 10.84
C PRO A 699 -1.69 15.61 9.52
N GLY A 700 -0.58 16.31 9.31
CA GLY A 700 -0.28 17.03 8.07
C GLY A 700 0.05 16.09 6.91
N ILE A 701 0.87 15.06 7.15
CA ILE A 701 1.19 14.00 6.17
C ILE A 701 -0.08 13.24 5.77
N VAL A 702 -0.91 12.84 6.75
CA VAL A 702 -2.21 12.19 6.50
C VAL A 702 -3.15 13.10 5.69
N LYS A 703 -3.23 14.39 6.00
CA LYS A 703 -4.05 15.36 5.28
C LYS A 703 -3.58 15.57 3.84
N LEU A 704 -2.27 15.62 3.61
CA LEU A 704 -1.66 15.70 2.27
C LEU A 704 -2.05 14.47 1.44
N VAL A 705 -1.80 13.27 1.95
CA VAL A 705 -2.07 12.02 1.22
C VAL A 705 -3.57 11.81 0.96
N LYS A 706 -4.45 12.10 1.94
CA LYS A 706 -5.91 12.09 1.71
C LYS A 706 -6.32 13.11 0.62
N GLY A 707 -5.75 14.31 0.65
CA GLY A 707 -5.99 15.34 -0.36
C GLY A 707 -5.49 14.99 -1.77
N ILE A 708 -4.52 14.08 -1.88
CA ILE A 708 -4.08 13.49 -3.15
C ILE A 708 -5.04 12.36 -3.57
N LEU A 709 -5.39 11.44 -2.66
CA LEU A 709 -6.28 10.31 -2.92
C LEU A 709 -7.68 10.75 -3.40
N THR A 710 -8.22 11.84 -2.86
CA THR A 710 -9.48 12.45 -3.35
C THR A 710 -9.38 12.96 -4.80
N LYS A 711 -8.19 13.34 -5.27
CA LYS A 711 -7.93 13.79 -6.65
C LYS A 711 -7.55 12.63 -7.58
N GLN A 712 -6.95 11.58 -7.04
CA GLN A 712 -6.43 10.42 -7.76
C GLN A 712 -7.02 9.10 -7.20
N PRO A 713 -8.32 8.82 -7.41
CA PRO A 713 -8.99 7.62 -6.90
C PRO A 713 -8.50 6.31 -7.54
N THR A 714 -7.60 6.39 -8.51
CA THR A 714 -6.86 5.27 -9.11
C THR A 714 -5.62 4.86 -8.30
N LEU A 715 -5.26 5.56 -7.22
CA LEU A 715 -4.16 5.17 -6.34
C LEU A 715 -4.42 3.82 -5.64
N ARG A 716 -3.40 2.95 -5.60
CA ARG A 716 -3.43 1.62 -4.95
C ARG A 716 -2.30 1.35 -3.99
N ALA A 717 -1.22 2.13 -4.02
CA ALA A 717 -0.08 1.98 -3.11
C ALA A 717 0.62 3.32 -2.88
N ILE A 718 1.41 3.37 -1.81
CA ILE A 718 2.30 4.48 -1.47
C ILE A 718 3.73 3.94 -1.39
N LEU A 719 4.68 4.63 -2.01
CA LEU A 719 6.11 4.39 -1.93
C LEU A 719 6.77 5.63 -1.32
N MET A 720 7.37 5.49 -0.16
CA MET A 720 8.18 6.55 0.46
C MET A 720 9.61 6.50 -0.08
N GLU A 721 10.07 7.59 -0.68
CA GLU A 721 11.42 7.73 -1.22
C GLU A 721 12.41 8.25 -0.17
N SER A 722 11.98 9.19 0.68
CA SER A 722 12.79 9.72 1.77
C SER A 722 12.83 8.76 2.96
N THR A 723 14.01 8.63 3.54
CA THR A 723 14.36 7.81 4.70
C THR A 723 13.80 8.33 6.02
N GLU A 724 13.37 9.59 6.08
CA GLU A 724 12.72 10.23 7.24
C GLU A 724 11.17 10.18 7.17
N LEU A 725 10.59 9.59 6.11
CA LEU A 725 9.15 9.37 5.98
C LEU A 725 8.56 8.07 6.62
N PRO A 726 9.29 6.95 6.81
CA PRO A 726 8.71 5.73 7.39
C PRO A 726 8.02 5.89 8.77
N PRO A 727 8.41 6.84 9.67
CA PRO A 727 7.65 7.10 10.90
C PRO A 727 6.14 7.37 10.67
N TYR A 728 5.75 7.82 9.47
CA TYR A 728 4.35 8.09 9.10
C TYR A 728 3.64 6.88 8.46
N SER A 729 4.32 5.75 8.20
CA SER A 729 3.78 4.65 7.40
C SER A 729 2.48 4.07 7.98
N ASP A 730 2.42 3.82 9.28
CA ASP A 730 1.20 3.27 9.92
C ASP A 730 0.03 4.25 9.93
N ALA A 731 0.31 5.54 10.09
CA ALA A 731 -0.73 6.56 9.99
C ALA A 731 -1.33 6.57 8.59
N LEU A 732 -0.52 6.39 7.54
CA LEU A 732 -1.02 6.26 6.17
C LEU A 732 -1.73 4.93 5.90
N ARG A 733 -1.21 3.79 6.39
CA ARG A 733 -1.89 2.47 6.30
C ARG A 733 -3.28 2.54 6.91
N LYS A 734 -3.38 3.00 8.16
CA LYS A 734 -4.62 3.17 8.92
C LYS A 734 -5.61 4.10 8.24
N GLU A 735 -5.15 5.27 7.83
CA GLU A 735 -6.03 6.36 7.38
C GLU A 735 -6.41 6.27 5.89
N THR A 736 -5.74 5.43 5.09
CA THR A 736 -6.02 5.27 3.65
C THR A 736 -6.44 3.86 3.25
N GLY A 737 -6.09 2.82 4.02
CA GLY A 737 -6.29 1.41 3.64
C GLY A 737 -5.41 0.93 2.49
N LEU A 738 -4.39 1.70 2.09
CA LEU A 738 -3.44 1.35 1.04
C LEU A 738 -2.16 0.72 1.63
N PRO A 739 -1.51 -0.23 0.92
CA PRO A 739 -0.15 -0.67 1.24
C PRO A 739 0.84 0.50 1.14
N VAL A 740 1.71 0.60 2.15
CA VAL A 740 2.80 1.59 2.25
C VAL A 740 4.12 0.85 2.27
N PHE A 741 4.94 1.13 1.25
CA PHE A 741 6.31 0.65 1.08
C PHE A 741 7.28 1.79 1.36
N ASP A 742 8.40 1.49 2.00
CA ASP A 742 9.35 2.47 2.51
C ASP A 742 10.79 1.91 2.52
N ALA A 743 11.72 2.62 3.17
CA ALA A 743 13.11 2.18 3.25
C ALA A 743 13.32 0.97 4.18
N ILE A 744 12.43 0.74 5.14
CA ILE A 744 12.48 -0.42 6.04
C ILE A 744 11.92 -1.65 5.32
N THR A 745 10.79 -1.53 4.60
CA THR A 745 10.29 -2.64 3.75
C THR A 745 11.32 -3.04 2.70
N CYS A 746 12.09 -2.09 2.19
CA CYS A 746 13.20 -2.34 1.27
C CYS A 746 14.30 -3.17 1.92
N ALA A 747 14.79 -2.74 3.09
CA ALA A 747 15.85 -3.46 3.80
C ALA A 747 15.42 -4.87 4.22
N ASP A 748 14.22 -5.01 4.79
CA ASP A 748 13.65 -6.29 5.19
C ASP A 748 13.53 -7.26 4.01
N PHE A 749 13.13 -6.77 2.83
CA PHE A 749 13.09 -7.58 1.61
C PHE A 749 14.46 -8.18 1.26
N PHE A 750 15.53 -7.37 1.17
CA PHE A 750 16.86 -7.85 0.81
C PHE A 750 17.51 -8.70 1.93
N ILE A 751 17.21 -8.39 3.19
CA ILE A 751 17.71 -9.14 4.35
C ILE A 751 16.98 -10.48 4.52
N SER A 752 15.67 -10.58 4.20
CA SER A 752 14.90 -11.83 4.28
C SER A 752 15.51 -12.96 3.46
N ALA A 753 16.02 -12.67 2.27
CA ALA A 753 16.66 -13.64 1.38
C ALA A 753 17.96 -14.25 1.94
N ARG A 754 18.49 -13.68 3.04
CA ARG A 754 19.68 -14.13 3.78
C ARG A 754 19.35 -14.78 5.12
N LYS A 755 18.10 -14.64 5.60
CA LYS A 755 17.62 -15.04 6.93
C LYS A 755 17.19 -16.51 6.93
N ASP A 756 17.49 -17.17 8.04
CA ASP A 756 16.96 -18.47 8.45
C ASP A 756 15.43 -18.35 8.63
N ASN A 757 14.62 -19.15 7.93
CA ASN A 757 13.16 -19.00 8.01
C ASN A 757 12.60 -19.72 9.25
N PRO A 758 11.98 -19.02 10.21
CA PRO A 758 11.53 -19.63 11.46
C PRO A 758 10.38 -20.63 11.27
N ARG A 759 9.68 -20.60 10.13
CA ARG A 759 8.48 -21.39 9.84
C ARG A 759 8.80 -22.74 9.17
N PHE A 760 9.84 -22.81 8.35
CA PHE A 760 10.19 -23.99 7.55
C PHE A 760 11.64 -23.96 7.06
N GLY A 761 12.16 -25.11 6.63
CA GLY A 761 13.46 -25.24 5.99
C GLY A 761 14.42 -26.09 6.81
N LEU A 762 15.59 -25.53 7.13
CA LEU A 762 16.52 -26.15 8.07
C LEU A 762 16.22 -25.71 9.50
N ASN A 763 15.99 -24.40 9.72
CA ASN A 763 15.82 -23.75 11.02
C ASN A 763 17.07 -23.84 11.92
N GLN A 764 17.51 -22.75 12.55
CA GLN A 764 18.67 -22.70 13.48
C GLN A 764 20.03 -23.10 12.84
N TRP A 765 20.19 -22.86 11.54
CA TRP A 765 21.48 -22.91 10.84
C TRP A 765 22.26 -21.59 10.96
N GLN A 766 21.57 -20.49 11.30
CA GLN A 766 22.19 -19.28 11.83
C GLN A 766 22.22 -19.31 13.38
N CYS A 767 23.06 -18.45 13.95
CA CYS A 767 22.88 -17.95 15.30
C CYS A 767 21.79 -16.88 15.30
N ASP A 768 20.97 -16.85 16.34
CA ASP A 768 20.04 -15.76 16.61
C ASP A 768 20.80 -14.45 16.85
N TRP A 769 20.20 -13.30 16.49
CA TRP A 769 20.67 -12.00 16.97
C TRP A 769 20.30 -11.85 18.45
N ASP A 770 21.18 -11.27 19.25
CA ASP A 770 21.01 -11.10 20.69
C ASP A 770 20.12 -9.89 21.07
N GLY A 771 19.64 -9.14 20.08
CA GLY A 771 18.82 -7.95 20.27
C GLY A 771 19.62 -6.72 20.71
N GLN A 772 20.95 -6.78 20.77
CA GLN A 772 21.77 -5.62 21.15
C GLN A 772 21.80 -4.60 20.00
N ILE A 773 21.13 -3.48 20.24
CA ILE A 773 21.22 -2.26 19.45
C ILE A 773 22.45 -1.48 19.94
N ALA A 774 23.38 -1.18 19.04
CA ALA A 774 24.55 -0.37 19.33
C ALA A 774 24.33 1.07 18.83
N ASP A 775 24.50 2.06 19.71
CA ASP A 775 24.48 3.47 19.31
C ASP A 775 25.60 3.78 18.29
N TYR A 776 25.28 4.65 17.33
CA TYR A 776 26.24 5.16 16.35
C TYR A 776 26.37 6.68 16.42
N GLN A 777 27.55 7.15 16.78
CA GLN A 777 27.98 8.52 16.62
C GLN A 777 28.61 8.70 15.22
N LEU A 778 28.28 9.80 14.54
CA LEU A 778 28.83 10.09 13.21
C LEU A 778 30.36 10.09 13.27
N GLY A 779 30.99 9.32 12.38
CA GLY A 779 32.45 9.23 12.32
C GLY A 779 33.12 8.26 13.31
N GLN A 780 32.37 7.55 14.17
CA GLN A 780 32.98 6.63 15.15
C GLN A 780 33.77 5.48 14.50
N ASN A 781 33.31 5.02 13.33
CA ASN A 781 33.94 3.94 12.56
C ASN A 781 35.11 4.41 11.66
N LEU A 782 35.39 5.71 11.58
CA LEU A 782 36.49 6.27 10.80
C LEU A 782 37.83 6.14 11.55
N SER A 783 38.93 6.09 10.79
CA SER A 783 40.24 6.46 11.33
C SER A 783 40.30 7.98 11.55
N ASP A 784 41.17 8.46 12.43
CA ASP A 784 41.28 9.90 12.71
C ASP A 784 41.65 10.71 11.46
N ALA A 785 42.45 10.12 10.56
CA ALA A 785 42.78 10.68 9.26
C ALA A 785 41.56 10.81 8.31
N SER A 786 40.63 9.84 8.30
CA SER A 786 39.37 9.98 7.55
C SER A 786 38.39 10.93 8.26
N ARG A 787 38.40 11.00 9.61
CA ARG A 787 37.53 11.89 10.38
C ARG A 787 37.86 13.37 10.15
N ALA A 788 39.13 13.69 9.87
CA ALA A 788 39.56 15.03 9.48
C ALA A 788 39.03 15.53 8.12
N PHE A 789 38.32 14.68 7.35
CA PHE A 789 37.61 15.07 6.12
C PHE A 789 36.09 15.17 6.30
N LEU A 790 35.56 15.03 7.53
CA LEU A 790 34.15 15.32 7.79
C LEU A 790 33.86 16.82 7.61
N VAL A 791 32.71 17.13 7.03
CA VAL A 791 32.21 18.49 6.82
C VAL A 791 31.26 18.89 7.95
N ASN A 792 30.51 17.93 8.51
CA ASN A 792 29.52 18.13 9.58
C ASN A 792 29.82 17.26 10.83
N GLY A 793 31.11 17.09 11.17
CA GLY A 793 31.62 16.23 12.25
C GLY A 793 32.25 16.95 13.43
#